data_AF-A0AAW5UXD3-F1
#
_entry.id   AF-A0AAW5UXD3-F1
#
_cell.length_a   1.000
_cell.length_b   1.000
_cell.length_c   1.000
_cell.angle_alpha   90.00
_cell.angle_beta   90.00
_cell.angle_gamma   90.00
#
_symmetry.space_group_name_H-M   'P 1'
#
loop_
_entity.id
_entity.type
_entity.pdbx_description
1 polymer ?
#
loop_
_entity_poly.entity_id
_entity_poly.type
_entity_poly.pdbx_seq_one_letter_code
_entity_poly.pdbx_strand_id
1 'polypeptide(L)'
;MRKLITILSLSVFWIPSFDARPGMGNSYRSSSSSSSRPTYSSYKSSYNSSFSSSKSNHSSTSYPTSSGPEPTSYFESTNHKISIHFHADGSADVNESFRIKKDQSKIGIKRPSFLIKKDADITNLEVFPQSVYSSHNAGMITIFWANNEQNPEMDISIQYRIKETTISLGKLSLVNWKFAKTNLSSQPIQFDLKWDPNSFSKNLKIQNEVFNESLLEYERFEIPVRLEEFHIQNDSWKNLELNTFYVIDIPQLSERKSEPQKEIQTPNSQKTDYTLEETVTLNENGSHHYQSRILIPKDNLNQNSLQLQLGLHRFREYGESFWNHFWTPAFQISYGFKGISTYFWHLFSVSISEGITIANNLTQYDFSFSTLGETSNRQNNGLEHWIRITNLENRENLELKSFHLRLLSETKLDRNTSQIEMIVSDCEYCSDVFDQSSWIVPIEPKWESDGFSFDWNHPIPNQYKVYIRLQETNKQFYYNPILIFYAVLNAFLHSPGSGNHMGHLVLLGIFFLGFITFGFLYLNRRKSQREKKQNEKFHLLQIQKIDPYFDMELFKKKVILITEKTVFAWDKGDLESLRNFLSASVFQRFSIQLQLMNMIDGEINRMKGFSVVSLGIIGMSMESEYLTLHLKIKCKTKDKTFPKQTSELEIQNQLNNETYSFYEEIHSYTRKITTQTKPNIDLIHNLCPSCGATAKFSHATNKCEYCGGIYNSGEADWVLTEITQLVEWDELKSKNGMELQNGFAKQLLEDRASAVFWKYIHYQSFPNSEFLKRDSLDESYKQLAGPGKSPIHSPVIGSCHLVHLDLNSKPQKMTCEIRWSGSRKKGLIPEHRRSKLHLVLLTERTKTLGFSEESCHHCGAPLPEIDSSVCSYCKETIPEKVNDWLFDSTELISL
;
A
#
# COMPACT_ATOMS: atom_id res chain seq x y z
N MET A 1 -13.82 8.75 -28.98
CA MET A 1 -13.37 8.39 -27.61
C MET A 1 -12.12 7.49 -27.53
N ARG A 2 -11.68 6.78 -28.57
CA ARG A 2 -10.42 5.97 -28.53
C ARG A 2 -9.11 6.74 -28.73
N LYS A 3 -9.15 7.96 -29.30
CA LYS A 3 -7.95 8.78 -29.59
C LYS A 3 -7.55 9.75 -28.47
N LEU A 4 -8.38 9.96 -27.44
CA LEU A 4 -8.06 10.88 -26.33
C LEU A 4 -7.25 10.22 -25.20
N ILE A 5 -7.25 8.88 -25.13
CA ILE A 5 -6.59 8.11 -24.06
C ILE A 5 -5.06 7.98 -24.32
N THR A 6 -4.60 8.27 -25.53
CA THR A 6 -3.20 8.09 -25.93
C THR A 6 -2.25 9.21 -25.44
N ILE A 7 -2.76 10.32 -24.91
CA ILE A 7 -1.94 11.50 -24.57
C ILE A 7 -1.59 11.55 -23.06
N LEU A 8 -2.27 10.79 -22.20
CA LEU A 8 -2.12 10.86 -20.74
C LEU A 8 -1.31 9.72 -20.09
N SER A 9 -0.72 8.81 -20.87
CA SER A 9 0.05 7.66 -20.34
C SER A 9 1.57 7.81 -20.42
N LEU A 10 2.10 9.04 -20.50
CA LEU A 10 3.53 9.30 -20.76
C LEU A 10 4.39 9.53 -19.50
N SER A 11 3.90 9.26 -18.29
CA SER A 11 4.69 9.38 -17.06
C SER A 11 4.88 8.02 -16.35
N VAL A 12 6.12 7.54 -16.45
CA VAL A 12 6.80 6.62 -15.53
C VAL A 12 6.19 5.21 -15.40
N PHE A 13 6.38 4.40 -16.42
CA PHE A 13 6.66 2.97 -16.21
C PHE A 13 8.04 2.68 -16.77
N TRP A 14 9.02 2.47 -15.89
CA TRP A 14 10.20 1.68 -16.23
C TRP A 14 9.71 0.25 -16.48
N ILE A 15 9.22 -0.01 -17.69
CA ILE A 15 9.11 -1.37 -18.21
C ILE A 15 10.56 -1.78 -18.44
N PRO A 16 11.09 -2.85 -17.81
CA PRO A 16 12.36 -3.40 -18.24
C PRO A 16 12.19 -3.71 -19.72
N SER A 17 12.95 -3.04 -20.58
CA SER A 17 13.01 -3.36 -22.00
C SER A 17 13.31 -4.85 -22.08
N PHE A 18 12.35 -5.63 -22.57
CA PHE A 18 12.61 -7.02 -22.90
C PHE A 18 13.55 -7.00 -24.08
N ASP A 19 14.81 -7.30 -23.82
CA ASP A 19 15.84 -7.33 -24.84
C ASP A 19 15.70 -8.62 -25.64
N ALA A 20 16.02 -8.54 -26.93
CA ALA A 20 16.22 -9.72 -27.75
C ALA A 20 17.32 -10.60 -27.12
N ARG A 21 17.27 -11.92 -27.35
CA ARG A 21 18.29 -12.84 -26.82
C ARG A 21 19.69 -12.34 -27.20
N PRO A 22 20.53 -11.95 -26.23
CA PRO A 22 21.90 -11.56 -26.51
C PRO A 22 22.67 -12.77 -27.06
N GLY A 23 23.75 -12.55 -27.80
CA GLY A 23 24.69 -13.62 -28.19
C GLY A 23 24.25 -14.59 -29.30
N MET A 24 22.98 -15.00 -29.39
CA MET A 24 22.47 -16.06 -30.31
C MET A 24 21.68 -15.54 -31.53
N GLY A 25 21.84 -14.25 -31.82
CA GLY A 25 21.20 -13.55 -32.93
C GLY A 25 20.10 -12.59 -32.47
N ASN A 26 20.38 -11.29 -32.59
CA ASN A 26 19.36 -10.24 -32.52
C ASN A 26 18.60 -10.20 -33.84
N SER A 27 17.27 -10.31 -33.83
CA SER A 27 16.48 -10.35 -35.06
C SER A 27 15.88 -9.00 -35.48
N TYR A 28 15.06 -9.09 -36.51
CA TYR A 28 14.76 -8.15 -37.57
C TYR A 28 13.83 -7.02 -37.10
N ARG A 29 14.34 -5.81 -36.80
CA ARG A 29 13.47 -4.65 -36.54
C ARG A 29 13.02 -4.03 -37.86
N SER A 30 11.84 -4.42 -38.34
CA SER A 30 11.12 -3.63 -39.33
C SER A 30 10.86 -2.23 -38.75
N SER A 31 11.41 -1.21 -39.41
CA SER A 31 11.25 0.20 -39.07
C SER A 31 9.78 0.63 -39.20
N SER A 32 9.03 0.55 -38.10
CA SER A 32 7.81 1.33 -37.91
C SER A 32 8.09 2.48 -36.94
N SER A 33 8.41 3.63 -37.51
CA SER A 33 8.24 5.00 -36.98
C SER A 33 8.32 5.21 -35.46
N SER A 34 9.52 5.45 -34.95
CA SER A 34 9.73 6.40 -33.84
C SER A 34 11.16 6.95 -33.93
N SER A 35 11.26 8.24 -34.26
CA SER A 35 12.50 8.99 -34.38
C SER A 35 13.18 9.16 -33.02
N SER A 36 14.36 8.55 -32.86
CA SER A 36 15.36 9.02 -31.90
C SER A 36 16.75 8.61 -32.39
N ARG A 37 17.53 9.61 -32.84
CA ARG A 37 18.93 9.48 -33.25
C ARG A 37 19.79 8.94 -32.09
N PRO A 38 20.81 8.10 -32.35
CA PRO A 38 21.87 7.85 -31.39
C PRO A 38 22.99 8.88 -31.57
N THR A 39 23.43 9.52 -30.48
CA THR A 39 24.67 10.31 -30.47
C THR A 39 25.74 9.57 -29.68
N TYR A 40 26.88 9.40 -30.35
CA TYR A 40 28.11 8.79 -29.85
C TYR A 40 28.81 9.67 -28.81
N SER A 41 29.63 9.00 -27.98
CA SER A 41 30.44 9.50 -26.87
C SER A 41 31.47 10.58 -27.21
N SER A 42 31.81 11.42 -26.24
CA SER A 42 33.14 12.02 -26.09
C SER A 42 33.63 11.96 -24.64
N TYR A 43 34.96 11.81 -24.53
CA TYR A 43 35.75 11.51 -23.34
C TYR A 43 36.13 12.74 -22.50
N LYS A 44 36.42 12.49 -21.20
CA LYS A 44 37.24 13.24 -20.20
C LYS A 44 36.62 14.51 -19.57
N SER A 45 36.90 14.90 -18.31
CA SER A 45 37.88 14.47 -17.28
C SER A 45 37.37 14.71 -15.86
N SER A 46 37.94 13.97 -14.91
CA SER A 46 37.90 14.17 -13.46
C SER A 46 38.18 15.62 -13.01
N TYR A 47 37.35 16.15 -12.10
CA TYR A 47 37.74 17.05 -11.01
C TYR A 47 36.72 16.99 -9.86
N ASN A 48 37.24 16.85 -8.64
CA ASN A 48 36.51 16.94 -7.37
C ASN A 48 36.00 18.37 -7.12
N SER A 49 34.79 18.53 -6.58
CA SER A 49 34.52 19.34 -5.39
C SER A 49 33.04 19.30 -4.98
N SER A 50 32.85 18.91 -3.72
CA SER A 50 31.83 19.31 -2.73
C SER A 50 30.80 20.40 -3.08
N PHE A 51 29.51 20.14 -2.78
CA PHE A 51 28.69 20.80 -1.73
C PHE A 51 27.24 20.26 -1.83
N SER A 52 26.80 19.45 -0.86
CA SER A 52 25.88 19.80 0.23
C SER A 52 24.40 19.93 -0.19
N SER A 53 23.60 18.92 0.14
CA SER A 53 22.14 19.00 0.20
C SER A 53 21.70 19.61 1.53
N SER A 54 21.22 20.85 1.48
CA SER A 54 20.57 21.55 2.59
C SER A 54 19.20 20.94 2.89
N LYS A 55 19.11 20.19 3.99
CA LYS A 55 17.85 19.98 4.73
C LYS A 55 17.71 21.13 5.72
N SER A 56 16.81 22.06 5.43
CA SER A 56 16.39 23.12 6.35
C SER A 56 15.40 22.56 7.36
N ASN A 57 15.90 22.17 8.55
CA ASN A 57 15.07 22.05 9.74
C ASN A 57 15.03 23.43 10.40
N HIS A 58 13.86 24.07 10.38
CA HIS A 58 13.63 25.27 11.16
C HIS A 58 13.47 24.91 12.64
N SER A 59 14.20 25.68 13.43
CA SER A 59 14.40 25.65 14.87
C SER A 59 13.13 25.97 15.66
N SER A 60 12.70 25.05 16.52
CA SER A 60 12.04 25.39 17.78
C SER A 60 13.08 25.33 18.88
N THR A 61 13.33 26.47 19.53
CA THR A 61 14.22 26.64 20.68
C THR A 61 13.74 25.79 21.86
N SER A 62 14.30 24.59 22.00
CA SER A 62 14.22 23.81 23.24
C SER A 62 15.41 24.18 24.13
N TYR A 63 15.14 24.85 25.25
CA TYR A 63 16.08 24.90 26.37
C TYR A 63 16.42 23.46 26.80
N PRO A 64 17.68 23.13 27.11
CA PRO A 64 18.00 21.83 27.67
C PRO A 64 17.51 21.76 29.11
N THR A 65 16.36 21.15 29.35
CA THR A 65 16.00 20.71 30.70
C THR A 65 16.83 19.47 31.04
N SER A 66 17.62 19.61 32.10
CA SER A 66 18.32 18.54 32.78
C SER A 66 17.32 17.44 33.18
N SER A 67 17.23 16.36 32.42
CA SER A 67 16.42 15.19 32.80
C SER A 67 17.20 14.31 33.77
N GLY A 68 17.26 14.73 35.03
CA GLY A 68 17.46 13.79 36.14
C GLY A 68 16.25 12.84 36.22
N PRO A 69 16.35 11.72 36.95
CA PRO A 69 15.18 10.88 37.16
C PRO A 69 14.15 11.67 38.00
N GLU A 70 12.84 11.46 37.78
CA GLU A 70 11.77 12.18 38.49
C GLU A 70 10.90 11.22 39.33
N PRO A 71 10.35 11.67 40.47
CA PRO A 71 9.32 10.94 41.22
C PRO A 71 8.07 10.62 40.37
N THR A 72 7.55 9.39 40.47
CA THR A 72 6.39 8.92 39.69
C THR A 72 5.06 9.29 40.33
N SER A 73 4.05 9.66 39.53
CA SER A 73 2.66 9.81 39.98
C SER A 73 1.86 8.50 39.89
N TYR A 74 2.37 7.49 39.20
CA TYR A 74 1.71 6.21 38.98
C TYR A 74 2.43 5.12 39.75
N PHE A 75 1.81 4.61 40.82
CA PHE A 75 2.37 3.56 41.67
C PHE A 75 1.28 2.63 42.21
N GLU A 76 1.61 1.37 42.41
CA GLU A 76 0.66 0.39 42.97
C GLU A 76 0.59 0.48 44.50
N SER A 77 -0.63 0.56 45.03
CA SER A 77 -0.92 0.64 46.46
C SER A 77 -1.93 -0.40 46.95
N THR A 78 -1.80 -0.81 48.20
CA THR A 78 -2.73 -1.68 48.92
C THR A 78 -3.14 -1.04 50.25
N ASN A 79 -4.30 -1.44 50.81
CA ASN A 79 -4.85 -0.90 52.06
C ASN A 79 -4.94 0.63 52.10
N HIS A 80 -5.34 1.26 50.98
CA HIS A 80 -5.39 2.71 50.85
C HIS A 80 -6.60 3.29 51.60
N LYS A 81 -6.35 4.02 52.68
CA LYS A 81 -7.35 4.71 53.52
C LYS A 81 -7.18 6.22 53.43
N ILE A 82 -8.28 6.94 53.27
CA ILE A 82 -8.31 8.41 53.29
C ILE A 82 -9.43 8.83 54.24
N SER A 83 -9.07 9.59 55.28
CA SER A 83 -9.97 10.22 56.23
C SER A 83 -9.88 11.74 56.08
N ILE A 84 -11.03 12.41 55.99
CA ILE A 84 -11.11 13.87 55.86
C ILE A 84 -12.09 14.40 56.91
N HIS A 85 -11.68 15.45 57.61
CA HIS A 85 -12.57 16.27 58.43
C HIS A 85 -12.73 17.64 57.79
N PHE A 86 -13.91 17.96 57.28
CA PHE A 86 -14.22 19.22 56.62
C PHE A 86 -14.83 20.23 57.60
N HIS A 87 -14.25 21.41 57.67
CA HIS A 87 -14.62 22.46 58.63
C HIS A 87 -15.55 23.50 58.02
N ALA A 88 -16.37 24.13 58.87
CA ALA A 88 -17.32 25.17 58.47
C ALA A 88 -16.65 26.45 57.92
N ASP A 89 -15.33 26.62 58.09
CA ASP A 89 -14.52 27.73 57.56
C ASP A 89 -13.97 27.48 56.14
N GLY A 90 -14.29 26.31 55.55
CA GLY A 90 -13.83 25.87 54.23
C GLY A 90 -12.49 25.12 54.22
N SER A 91 -11.84 24.96 55.38
CA SER A 91 -10.61 24.18 55.51
C SER A 91 -10.89 22.69 55.74
N ALA A 92 -9.90 21.83 55.51
CA ALA A 92 -10.02 20.40 55.80
C ALA A 92 -8.72 19.81 56.35
N ASP A 93 -8.85 18.99 57.38
CA ASP A 93 -7.77 18.15 57.90
C ASP A 93 -7.83 16.78 57.22
N VAL A 94 -6.71 16.33 56.67
CA VAL A 94 -6.62 15.13 55.83
C VAL A 94 -5.61 14.15 56.44
N ASN A 95 -6.03 12.90 56.60
CA ASN A 95 -5.17 11.79 57.01
C ASN A 95 -5.29 10.65 55.99
N GLU A 96 -4.19 10.35 55.31
CA GLU A 96 -4.10 9.34 54.26
C GLU A 96 -3.05 8.30 54.62
N SER A 97 -3.38 7.01 54.46
CA SER A 97 -2.42 5.92 54.66
C SER A 97 -2.55 4.86 53.57
N PHE A 98 -1.42 4.33 53.11
CA PHE A 98 -1.37 3.30 52.07
C PHE A 98 -0.05 2.55 52.10
N ARG A 99 -0.06 1.31 51.62
CA ARG A 99 1.15 0.49 51.44
C ARG A 99 1.59 0.51 49.99
N ILE A 100 2.77 1.07 49.71
CA ILE A 100 3.36 1.06 48.37
C ILE A 100 4.04 -0.28 48.11
N LYS A 101 3.86 -0.86 46.91
CA LYS A 101 4.59 -2.06 46.51
C LYS A 101 6.07 -1.77 46.26
N LYS A 102 6.91 -2.81 46.29
CA LYS A 102 8.33 -2.70 45.93
C LYS A 102 8.53 -2.29 44.46
N ASP A 103 9.69 -1.70 44.19
CA ASP A 103 10.24 -1.47 42.85
C ASP A 103 9.41 -0.54 41.92
N GLN A 104 8.61 0.36 42.51
CA GLN A 104 7.73 1.30 41.79
C GLN A 104 8.44 2.59 41.35
N SER A 105 9.45 3.04 42.09
CA SER A 105 10.18 4.28 41.80
C SER A 105 11.58 4.28 42.42
N LYS A 106 12.52 4.94 41.74
CA LYS A 106 13.92 5.10 42.20
C LYS A 106 14.18 6.34 43.06
N ILE A 107 13.28 7.33 43.03
CA ILE A 107 13.50 8.61 43.72
C ILE A 107 12.36 8.94 44.67
N GLY A 108 11.12 8.61 44.29
CA GLY A 108 9.97 9.02 45.09
C GLY A 108 8.65 8.88 44.36
N ILE A 109 7.59 9.30 45.03
CA ILE A 109 6.23 9.37 44.49
C ILE A 109 5.68 10.80 44.56
N LYS A 110 4.83 11.16 43.58
CA LYS A 110 4.04 12.39 43.58
C LYS A 110 2.58 12.04 43.85
N ARG A 111 1.98 12.60 44.90
CA ARG A 111 0.59 12.43 45.30
C ARG A 111 -0.18 13.75 45.14
N PRO A 112 -1.06 13.88 44.13
CA PRO A 112 -1.95 15.03 44.04
C PRO A 112 -2.97 15.02 45.17
N SER A 113 -3.32 16.22 45.65
CA SER A 113 -4.51 16.43 46.48
C SER A 113 -5.78 16.07 45.71
N PHE A 114 -6.89 15.89 46.43
CA PHE A 114 -8.19 15.58 45.83
C PHE A 114 -8.88 16.81 45.20
N LEU A 115 -8.25 18.00 45.20
CA LEU A 115 -8.83 19.21 44.60
C LEU A 115 -8.62 19.23 43.08
N ILE A 116 -9.65 19.67 42.36
CA ILE A 116 -9.61 19.83 40.90
C ILE A 116 -9.08 21.23 40.53
N LYS A 117 -7.96 21.29 39.80
CA LYS A 117 -7.39 22.50 39.14
C LYS A 117 -7.09 23.73 40.02
N LYS A 118 -7.14 23.59 41.34
CA LYS A 118 -6.77 24.66 42.28
C LYS A 118 -5.48 24.28 43.00
N ASP A 119 -4.53 25.21 43.01
CA ASP A 119 -3.34 25.09 43.86
C ASP A 119 -3.80 25.01 45.32
N ALA A 120 -3.62 23.85 45.93
CA ALA A 120 -3.99 23.67 47.34
C ALA A 120 -2.86 24.24 48.22
N ASP A 121 -3.23 25.18 49.09
CA ASP A 121 -2.35 25.67 50.15
C ASP A 121 -2.33 24.64 51.29
N ILE A 122 -1.27 23.82 51.28
CA ILE A 122 -1.07 22.71 52.22
C ILE A 122 -0.23 23.22 53.39
N THR A 123 -0.72 23.01 54.61
CA THR A 123 -0.03 23.36 55.85
C THR A 123 0.07 22.14 56.77
N ASN A 124 1.02 22.17 57.70
CA ASN A 124 1.22 21.11 58.71
C ASN A 124 1.40 19.70 58.09
N LEU A 125 2.17 19.59 57.00
CA LEU A 125 2.46 18.30 56.36
C LEU A 125 3.39 17.46 57.23
N GLU A 126 2.89 16.32 57.70
CA GLU A 126 3.65 15.29 58.40
C GLU A 126 3.57 13.97 57.61
N VAL A 127 4.72 13.30 57.45
CA VAL A 127 4.81 12.02 56.72
C VAL A 127 5.53 10.98 57.57
N PHE A 128 4.97 9.77 57.62
CA PHE A 128 5.52 8.62 58.33
C PHE A 128 5.74 7.45 57.37
N PRO A 129 6.80 6.63 57.57
CA PRO A 129 7.83 6.74 58.62
C PRO A 129 8.78 7.92 58.41
N GLN A 130 9.38 8.45 59.48
CA GLN A 130 10.29 9.62 59.44
C GLN A 130 11.55 9.43 58.54
N SER A 131 11.79 8.21 58.07
CA SER A 131 12.88 7.88 57.15
C SER A 131 12.68 8.37 55.71
N VAL A 132 11.49 8.89 55.37
CA VAL A 132 11.19 9.46 54.04
C VAL A 132 11.14 10.97 54.09
N TYR A 133 11.64 11.63 53.04
CA TYR A 133 11.58 13.08 52.94
C TYR A 133 10.31 13.49 52.20
N SER A 134 9.72 14.62 52.56
CA SER A 134 8.53 15.12 51.88
C SER A 134 8.67 16.60 51.51
N SER A 135 8.11 16.97 50.37
CA SER A 135 7.85 18.35 49.99
C SER A 135 6.42 18.49 49.49
N HIS A 136 5.90 19.71 49.45
CA HIS A 136 4.64 20.00 48.78
C HIS A 136 4.77 21.28 47.95
N ASN A 137 4.05 21.33 46.83
CA ASN A 137 3.89 22.54 46.03
C ASN A 137 2.55 22.47 45.30
N ALA A 138 1.77 23.56 45.32
CA ALA A 138 0.54 23.70 44.53
C ALA A 138 -0.41 22.48 44.64
N GLY A 139 -0.66 21.99 45.84
CA GLY A 139 -1.52 20.81 46.06
C GLY A 139 -0.94 19.45 45.64
N MET A 140 0.35 19.38 45.30
CA MET A 140 1.08 18.13 45.07
C MET A 140 2.00 17.84 46.26
N ILE A 141 1.85 16.67 46.88
CA ILE A 141 2.76 16.16 47.91
C ILE A 141 3.76 15.22 47.23
N THR A 142 5.06 15.49 47.35
CA THR A 142 6.12 14.62 46.83
C THR A 142 6.85 13.97 47.98
N ILE A 143 6.95 12.65 47.95
CA ILE A 143 7.69 11.85 48.94
C ILE A 143 8.93 11.29 48.26
N PHE A 144 10.09 11.45 48.89
CA PHE A 144 11.39 11.01 48.40
C PHE A 144 11.99 9.91 49.27
N TRP A 145 12.70 9.00 48.63
CA TRP A 145 13.50 7.96 49.29
C TRP A 145 14.88 8.51 49.65
N ALA A 146 15.47 8.02 50.73
CA ALA A 146 16.82 8.42 51.14
C ALA A 146 17.93 7.90 50.21
N ASN A 147 17.70 6.79 49.51
CA ASN A 147 18.64 6.19 48.56
C ASN A 147 18.08 6.26 47.14
N ASN A 148 18.93 6.58 46.14
CA ASN A 148 18.59 6.61 44.71
C ASN A 148 18.41 5.20 44.08
N GLU A 149 18.06 4.21 44.89
CA GLU A 149 17.75 2.84 44.48
C GLU A 149 16.22 2.63 44.42
N GLN A 150 15.78 1.44 44.01
CA GLN A 150 14.35 1.10 43.99
C GLN A 150 13.74 1.15 45.39
N ASN A 151 12.49 1.62 45.50
CA ASN A 151 11.80 1.69 46.78
C ASN A 151 11.47 0.29 47.34
N PRO A 152 11.65 0.06 48.65
CA PRO A 152 11.12 -1.13 49.30
C PRO A 152 9.59 -1.08 49.39
N GLU A 153 8.98 -2.21 49.68
CA GLU A 153 7.56 -2.27 50.06
C GLU A 153 7.41 -1.70 51.48
N MET A 154 6.59 -0.66 51.65
CA MET A 154 6.45 0.04 52.92
C MET A 154 5.08 0.70 53.11
N ASP A 155 4.67 0.85 54.37
CA ASP A 155 3.47 1.59 54.75
C ASP A 155 3.80 3.08 54.90
N ILE A 156 3.03 3.94 54.27
CA ILE A 156 3.16 5.39 54.28
C ILE A 156 1.91 6.00 54.89
N SER A 157 2.07 6.95 55.81
CA SER A 157 0.98 7.78 56.35
C SER A 157 1.31 9.25 56.14
N ILE A 158 0.33 10.03 55.71
CA ILE A 158 0.46 11.46 55.39
C ILE A 158 -0.66 12.19 56.13
N GLN A 159 -0.30 13.21 56.89
CA GLN A 159 -1.24 14.10 57.59
C GLN A 159 -0.98 15.53 57.16
N TYR A 160 -2.02 16.27 56.82
CA TYR A 160 -1.90 17.67 56.39
C TYR A 160 -3.23 18.41 56.46
N ARG A 161 -3.17 19.74 56.49
CA ARG A 161 -4.34 20.63 56.44
C ARG A 161 -4.37 21.40 55.13
N ILE A 162 -5.53 21.40 54.47
CA ILE A 162 -5.80 22.24 53.30
C ILE A 162 -6.56 23.48 53.77
N LYS A 163 -6.04 24.67 53.48
CA LYS A 163 -6.63 25.93 53.94
C LYS A 163 -7.97 26.27 53.29
N GLU A 164 -8.15 25.94 52.01
CA GLU A 164 -9.38 26.22 51.26
C GLU A 164 -9.66 25.10 50.27
N THR A 165 -10.71 24.33 50.55
CA THR A 165 -11.11 23.17 49.75
C THR A 165 -12.26 23.46 48.77
N THR A 166 -12.77 24.69 48.76
CA THR A 166 -13.81 25.16 47.84
C THR A 166 -13.25 25.97 46.69
N ILE A 167 -13.96 25.96 45.57
CA ILE A 167 -13.67 26.74 44.36
C ILE A 167 -14.68 27.89 44.31
N SER A 168 -14.22 29.10 44.00
CA SER A 168 -15.12 30.24 43.83
C SER A 168 -15.55 30.37 42.37
N LEU A 169 -16.86 30.29 42.12
CA LEU A 169 -17.48 30.63 40.84
C LEU A 169 -18.29 31.92 41.02
N GLY A 170 -17.61 33.05 40.81
CA GLY A 170 -18.14 34.37 41.12
C GLY A 170 -18.37 34.56 42.62
N LYS A 171 -19.62 34.47 43.06
CA LYS A 171 -20.02 34.60 44.48
C LYS A 171 -20.39 33.25 45.12
N LEU A 172 -20.39 32.17 44.35
CA LEU A 172 -20.69 30.83 44.86
C LEU A 172 -19.42 30.10 45.23
N SER A 173 -19.44 29.44 46.38
CA SER A 173 -18.43 28.43 46.74
C SER A 173 -18.92 27.06 46.30
N LEU A 174 -18.09 26.33 45.57
CA LEU A 174 -18.36 24.99 45.06
C LEU A 174 -17.38 23.99 45.69
N VAL A 175 -17.90 22.88 46.20
CA VAL A 175 -17.13 21.68 46.50
C VAL A 175 -17.15 20.80 45.26
N ASN A 176 -15.96 20.48 44.72
CA ASN A 176 -15.80 19.53 43.64
C ASN A 176 -14.47 18.78 43.81
N TRP A 177 -14.52 17.69 44.57
CA TRP A 177 -13.36 16.89 44.92
C TRP A 177 -13.32 15.61 44.09
N LYS A 178 -12.12 15.21 43.65
CA LYS A 178 -11.87 13.97 42.90
C LYS A 178 -10.93 13.05 43.67
N PHE A 179 -11.38 11.84 43.92
CA PHE A 179 -10.56 10.76 44.45
C PHE A 179 -10.36 9.72 43.37
N ALA A 180 -9.11 9.30 43.13
CA ALA A 180 -8.79 8.30 42.11
C ALA A 180 -7.69 7.38 42.64
N LYS A 181 -7.76 6.11 42.23
CA LYS A 181 -6.66 5.15 42.42
C LYS A 181 -5.38 5.65 41.76
N THR A 182 -4.27 5.32 42.39
CA THR A 182 -2.91 5.66 41.92
C THR A 182 -2.48 4.84 40.70
N ASN A 183 -3.06 3.64 40.53
CA ASN A 183 -2.85 2.74 39.40
C ASN A 183 -4.07 1.79 39.28
N LEU A 184 -4.35 1.28 38.08
CA LEU A 184 -5.40 0.28 37.82
C LEU A 184 -5.22 -1.00 38.69
N SER A 185 -3.98 -1.40 38.95
CA SER A 185 -3.65 -2.56 39.80
C SER A 185 -3.82 -2.32 41.31
N SER A 186 -4.13 -1.10 41.75
CA SER A 186 -4.29 -0.76 43.17
C SER A 186 -5.65 -1.22 43.72
N GLN A 187 -5.70 -1.51 45.03
CA GLN A 187 -6.95 -1.82 45.72
C GLN A 187 -7.87 -0.58 45.83
N PRO A 188 -9.21 -0.74 45.94
CA PRO A 188 -10.15 0.36 46.15
C PRO A 188 -9.84 1.22 47.39
N ILE A 189 -10.15 2.52 47.29
CA ILE A 189 -9.93 3.48 48.38
C ILE A 189 -10.99 3.24 49.48
N GLN A 190 -10.52 3.13 50.72
CA GLN A 190 -11.35 3.17 51.91
C GLN A 190 -11.53 4.63 52.34
N PHE A 191 -12.74 5.15 52.20
CA PHE A 191 -13.06 6.57 52.37
C PHE A 191 -13.86 6.80 53.65
N ASP A 192 -13.41 7.78 54.44
CA ASP A 192 -14.07 8.30 55.65
C ASP A 192 -14.15 9.85 55.55
N LEU A 193 -15.36 10.41 55.49
CA LEU A 193 -15.59 11.85 55.46
C LEU A 193 -16.46 12.29 56.63
N LYS A 194 -15.94 13.21 57.44
CA LYS A 194 -16.63 13.87 58.55
C LYS A 194 -16.70 15.36 58.30
N TRP A 195 -17.72 16.03 58.82
CA TRP A 195 -17.82 17.49 58.68
C TRP A 195 -18.49 18.15 59.87
N ASP A 196 -18.16 19.42 60.09
CA ASP A 196 -18.81 20.25 61.09
C ASP A 196 -20.28 20.54 60.68
N PRO A 197 -21.23 20.72 61.60
CA PRO A 197 -22.62 21.02 61.26
C PRO A 197 -22.78 22.23 60.32
N ASN A 198 -23.70 22.13 59.37
CA ASN A 198 -23.98 23.13 58.31
C ASN A 198 -22.86 23.36 57.27
N SER A 199 -21.80 22.54 57.26
CA SER A 199 -20.71 22.69 56.28
C SER A 199 -21.11 22.25 54.86
N PHE A 200 -21.96 21.24 54.72
CA PHE A 200 -22.54 20.83 53.43
C PHE A 200 -24.02 21.20 53.33
N SER A 201 -24.47 21.44 52.10
CA SER A 201 -25.86 21.70 51.75
C SER A 201 -26.67 20.40 51.62
N LYS A 202 -27.98 20.55 51.42
CA LYS A 202 -28.89 19.43 51.12
C LYS A 202 -28.60 18.76 49.77
N ASN A 203 -27.82 19.41 48.92
CA ASN A 203 -27.50 18.99 47.56
C ASN A 203 -26.14 18.29 47.47
N LEU A 204 -25.59 17.81 48.61
CA LEU A 204 -24.38 16.99 48.63
C LEU A 204 -24.59 15.72 47.81
N LYS A 205 -23.72 15.52 46.83
CA LYS A 205 -23.72 14.34 45.95
C LYS A 205 -22.37 13.66 45.98
N ILE A 206 -22.40 12.33 46.04
CA ILE A 206 -21.22 11.50 45.79
C ILE A 206 -21.48 10.72 44.51
N GLN A 207 -20.55 10.77 43.56
CA GLN A 207 -20.68 10.09 42.28
C GLN A 207 -19.50 9.15 42.04
N ASN A 208 -19.75 7.86 41.78
CA ASN A 208 -18.73 6.90 41.37
C ASN A 208 -18.54 6.96 39.85
N GLU A 209 -17.30 7.03 39.38
CA GLU A 209 -16.94 7.07 37.97
C GLU A 209 -16.42 5.70 37.51
N VAL A 210 -17.07 5.12 36.50
CA VAL A 210 -16.78 3.79 35.97
C VAL A 210 -16.62 3.87 34.46
N PHE A 211 -15.57 3.26 33.91
CA PHE A 211 -15.39 3.19 32.46
C PHE A 211 -16.37 2.18 31.86
N ASN A 212 -17.18 2.62 30.92
CA ASN A 212 -18.07 1.78 30.14
C ASN A 212 -17.36 1.37 28.84
N GLU A 213 -16.93 0.11 28.75
CA GLU A 213 -16.20 -0.44 27.60
C GLU A 213 -17.00 -0.39 26.29
N SER A 214 -18.34 -0.48 26.37
CA SER A 214 -19.17 -0.42 25.16
C SER A 214 -19.10 0.98 24.57
N LEU A 215 -19.35 2.00 25.40
CA LEU A 215 -19.36 3.41 24.99
C LEU A 215 -17.97 4.01 24.81
N LEU A 216 -16.91 3.35 25.30
CA LEU A 216 -15.55 3.89 25.41
C LEU A 216 -15.49 5.22 26.19
N GLU A 217 -16.37 5.38 27.19
CA GLU A 217 -16.51 6.61 27.98
C GLU A 217 -16.61 6.30 29.49
N TYR A 218 -16.24 7.26 30.35
CA TYR A 218 -16.49 7.18 31.79
C TYR A 218 -17.91 7.66 32.13
N GLU A 219 -18.67 6.80 32.81
CA GLU A 219 -20.00 7.10 33.34
C GLU A 219 -19.96 7.36 34.84
N ARG A 220 -20.85 8.24 35.32
CA ARG A 220 -20.95 8.59 36.74
C ARG A 220 -22.30 8.16 37.30
N PHE A 221 -22.27 7.47 38.44
CA PHE A 221 -23.46 6.99 39.13
C PHE A 221 -23.52 7.59 40.53
N GLU A 222 -24.68 8.11 40.90
CA GLU A 222 -24.90 8.74 42.21
C GLU A 222 -24.98 7.66 43.30
N ILE A 223 -24.21 7.86 44.38
CA ILE A 223 -24.22 7.02 45.56
C ILE A 223 -25.18 7.66 46.58
N PRO A 224 -26.13 6.90 47.15
CA PRO A 224 -27.06 7.45 48.12
C PRO A 224 -26.33 7.89 49.39
N VAL A 225 -26.51 9.15 49.78
CA VAL A 225 -25.92 9.76 50.99
C VAL A 225 -27.05 10.17 51.95
N ARG A 226 -26.90 9.87 53.25
CA ARG A 226 -27.78 10.38 54.31
C ARG A 226 -27.07 11.50 55.06
N LEU A 227 -27.65 12.70 55.07
CA LEU A 227 -27.05 13.89 55.67
C LEU A 227 -27.13 13.93 57.21
N GLU A 228 -27.94 13.07 57.83
CA GLU A 228 -28.30 13.15 59.26
C GLU A 228 -27.17 12.76 60.23
N GLU A 229 -26.08 12.14 59.74
CA GLU A 229 -25.03 11.55 60.59
C GLU A 229 -23.71 12.35 60.61
N PHE A 230 -23.59 13.47 59.87
CA PHE A 230 -22.35 14.28 59.71
C PHE A 230 -21.08 13.46 59.37
N HIS A 231 -21.28 12.25 58.84
CA HIS A 231 -20.26 11.23 58.68
C HIS A 231 -20.65 10.28 57.53
N ILE A 232 -19.69 9.96 56.67
CA ILE A 232 -19.84 8.99 55.58
C ILE A 232 -18.66 8.03 55.63
N GLN A 233 -18.95 6.72 55.70
CA GLN A 233 -17.96 5.66 55.65
C GLN A 233 -18.33 4.63 54.58
N ASN A 234 -17.36 4.26 53.73
CA ASN A 234 -17.54 3.34 52.60
C ASN A 234 -18.05 1.93 53.02
N ASP A 235 -17.84 1.48 54.26
CA ASP A 235 -18.36 0.19 54.76
C ASP A 235 -19.91 0.08 54.70
N SER A 236 -20.61 1.21 54.58
CA SER A 236 -22.06 1.26 54.37
C SER A 236 -22.50 0.96 52.92
N TRP A 237 -21.58 0.97 51.95
CA TRP A 237 -21.84 0.79 50.52
C TRP A 237 -21.53 -0.64 50.07
N LYS A 238 -22.40 -1.60 50.42
CA LYS A 238 -22.22 -3.02 50.04
C LYS A 238 -22.08 -3.17 48.51
N ASN A 239 -20.99 -3.82 48.08
CA ASN A 239 -20.70 -4.25 46.69
C ASN A 239 -20.30 -3.16 45.66
N LEU A 240 -19.86 -1.96 46.08
CA LEU A 240 -19.35 -0.92 45.16
C LEU A 240 -17.83 -0.78 45.26
N GLU A 241 -17.12 -1.02 44.16
CA GLU A 241 -15.68 -0.75 44.06
C GLU A 241 -15.43 0.72 43.70
N LEU A 242 -14.95 1.51 44.67
CA LEU A 242 -14.58 2.91 44.47
C LEU A 242 -13.19 3.02 43.82
N ASN A 243 -13.17 3.06 42.50
CA ASN A 243 -11.95 3.26 41.72
C ASN A 243 -11.65 4.75 41.53
N THR A 244 -12.65 5.50 41.08
CA THR A 244 -12.62 6.96 40.97
C THR A 244 -13.97 7.48 41.40
N PHE A 245 -14.03 8.47 42.29
CA PHE A 245 -15.29 9.05 42.73
C PHE A 245 -15.15 10.54 43.04
N TYR A 246 -16.30 11.23 43.06
CA TYR A 246 -16.40 12.66 43.22
C TYR A 246 -17.27 13.03 44.42
N VAL A 247 -16.91 14.11 45.11
CA VAL A 247 -17.76 14.75 46.13
C VAL A 247 -18.11 16.15 45.62
N ILE A 248 -19.41 16.42 45.45
CA ILE A 248 -19.91 17.63 44.80
C ILE A 248 -20.97 18.28 45.69
N ASP A 249 -20.83 19.57 45.99
CA ASP A 249 -21.81 20.33 46.76
C ASP A 249 -21.69 21.86 46.54
N ILE A 250 -22.73 22.62 46.90
CA ILE A 250 -22.69 24.09 47.00
C ILE A 250 -22.87 24.47 48.48
N PRO A 251 -21.80 24.49 49.28
CA PRO A 251 -21.89 24.67 50.73
C PRO A 251 -22.39 26.07 51.12
N GLN A 252 -23.16 26.14 52.21
CA GLN A 252 -23.58 27.40 52.83
C GLN A 252 -22.52 27.86 53.84
N LEU A 253 -21.34 28.25 53.34
CA LEU A 253 -20.27 28.74 54.19
C LEU A 253 -20.66 30.10 54.79
N SER A 254 -20.52 30.23 56.12
CA SER A 254 -20.66 31.51 56.83
C SER A 254 -19.81 32.58 56.15
N GLU A 255 -20.40 33.74 55.84
CA GLU A 255 -19.70 34.87 55.21
C GLU A 255 -18.37 35.12 55.92
N ARG A 256 -17.24 34.82 55.25
CA ARG A 256 -15.96 35.37 55.67
C ARG A 256 -16.13 36.88 55.61
N LYS A 257 -15.99 37.55 56.77
CA LYS A 257 -15.52 38.94 56.80
C LYS A 257 -14.19 38.94 56.07
N SER A 258 -14.22 39.21 54.77
CA SER A 258 -13.03 39.44 53.98
C SER A 258 -12.21 40.50 54.73
N GLU A 259 -10.99 40.14 55.15
CA GLU A 259 -9.98 41.16 55.40
C GLU A 259 -9.96 42.09 54.18
N PRO A 260 -9.89 43.42 54.37
CA PRO A 260 -9.94 44.35 53.27
C PRO A 260 -8.70 44.12 52.40
N GLN A 261 -8.85 43.35 51.32
CA GLN A 261 -8.05 43.58 50.14
C GLN A 261 -8.27 45.05 49.81
N LYS A 262 -7.18 45.83 49.77
CA LYS A 262 -7.23 47.21 49.32
C LYS A 262 -7.95 47.22 47.98
N GLU A 263 -9.22 47.61 47.98
CA GLU A 263 -9.83 48.24 46.82
C GLU A 263 -8.94 49.44 46.52
N ILE A 264 -8.04 49.27 45.56
CA ILE A 264 -7.63 50.43 44.77
C ILE A 264 -8.91 50.83 44.06
N GLN A 265 -9.64 51.77 44.66
CA GLN A 265 -10.68 52.51 43.97
C GLN A 265 -10.00 53.26 42.83
N THR A 266 -9.85 52.62 41.68
CA THR A 266 -9.66 53.31 40.43
C THR A 266 -10.98 54.04 40.13
N PRO A 267 -10.96 55.37 39.95
CA PRO A 267 -12.15 56.15 39.62
C PRO A 267 -12.50 55.92 38.15
N ASN A 268 -13.04 54.74 37.83
CA ASN A 268 -13.81 54.37 36.65
C ASN A 268 -14.04 52.84 36.70
N SER A 269 -15.04 52.38 37.46
CA SER A 269 -15.53 51.01 37.31
C SER A 269 -16.29 50.90 35.99
N GLN A 270 -15.55 50.73 34.89
CA GLN A 270 -16.11 50.47 33.57
C GLN A 270 -16.93 49.18 33.65
N LYS A 271 -18.22 49.24 33.26
CA LYS A 271 -19.11 48.07 33.30
C LYS A 271 -18.71 47.10 32.20
N THR A 272 -17.95 46.07 32.56
CA THR A 272 -17.48 44.98 31.67
C THR A 272 -18.45 43.79 31.60
N ASP A 273 -19.61 43.91 32.24
CA ASP A 273 -20.58 42.82 32.34
C ASP A 273 -21.60 42.81 31.20
N TYR A 274 -22.09 41.62 30.85
CA TYR A 274 -23.27 41.45 29.99
C TYR A 274 -24.26 40.43 30.58
N THR A 275 -25.50 40.50 30.12
CA THR A 275 -26.54 39.51 30.45
C THR A 275 -27.04 38.82 29.19
N LEU A 276 -27.41 37.56 29.33
CA LEU A 276 -27.82 36.68 28.24
C LEU A 276 -29.23 36.12 28.49
N GLU A 277 -30.12 36.23 27.51
CA GLU A 277 -31.34 35.44 27.43
C GLU A 277 -31.18 34.47 26.26
N GLU A 278 -31.23 33.17 26.51
CA GLU A 278 -30.97 32.15 25.50
C GLU A 278 -32.11 31.14 25.42
N THR A 279 -32.64 30.95 24.22
CA THR A 279 -33.59 29.89 23.89
C THR A 279 -32.94 28.88 22.98
N VAL A 280 -33.00 27.60 23.35
CA VAL A 280 -32.42 26.49 22.58
C VAL A 280 -33.50 25.49 22.24
N THR A 281 -33.72 25.23 20.96
CA THR A 281 -34.68 24.23 20.47
C THR A 281 -33.94 22.98 20.01
N LEU A 282 -34.28 21.84 20.61
CA LEU A 282 -33.78 20.52 20.23
C LEU A 282 -34.73 19.89 19.20
N ASN A 283 -34.22 19.58 18.01
CA ASN A 283 -35.00 18.99 16.92
C ASN A 283 -34.84 17.47 16.83
N GLU A 284 -35.85 16.77 16.32
CA GLU A 284 -35.85 15.31 16.16
C GLU A 284 -34.74 14.78 15.22
N ASN A 285 -34.22 15.62 14.33
CA ASN A 285 -33.13 15.25 13.42
C ASN A 285 -31.72 15.40 14.05
N GLY A 286 -31.65 15.69 15.35
CA GLY A 286 -30.41 15.89 16.11
C GLY A 286 -29.75 17.25 15.92
N SER A 287 -30.42 18.18 15.25
CA SER A 287 -29.96 19.58 15.14
C SER A 287 -30.50 20.43 16.27
N HIS A 288 -29.69 21.38 16.71
CA HIS A 288 -30.09 22.39 17.70
C HIS A 288 -30.22 23.75 17.02
N HIS A 289 -31.23 24.51 17.44
CA HIS A 289 -31.41 25.90 17.02
C HIS A 289 -31.30 26.82 18.24
N TYR A 290 -30.38 27.76 18.18
CA TYR A 290 -30.09 28.71 19.26
C TYR A 290 -30.62 30.08 18.88
N GLN A 291 -31.25 30.75 19.84
CA GLN A 291 -31.71 32.12 19.77
C GLN A 291 -31.28 32.84 21.03
N SER A 292 -30.32 33.75 20.91
CA SER A 292 -29.66 34.40 22.03
C SER A 292 -29.87 35.90 21.93
N ARG A 293 -30.29 36.52 23.02
CA ARG A 293 -30.38 37.97 23.18
C ARG A 293 -29.37 38.41 24.22
N ILE A 294 -28.48 39.29 23.81
CA ILE A 294 -27.38 39.79 24.64
C ILE A 294 -27.62 41.27 24.94
N LEU A 295 -27.57 41.64 26.21
CA LEU A 295 -27.69 43.02 26.66
C LEU A 295 -26.34 43.51 27.22
N ILE A 296 -25.79 44.56 26.63
CA ILE A 296 -24.50 45.15 27.00
C ILE A 296 -24.71 46.63 27.40
N PRO A 297 -24.19 47.10 28.54
CA PRO A 297 -24.19 48.51 28.90
C PRO A 297 -23.50 49.41 27.85
N LYS A 298 -24.08 50.57 27.55
CA LYS A 298 -23.59 51.53 26.53
C LYS A 298 -22.27 52.21 26.91
N ASP A 299 -21.99 52.31 28.22
CA ASP A 299 -20.76 52.90 28.75
C ASP A 299 -19.55 51.94 28.62
N ASN A 300 -19.73 50.79 27.98
CA ASN A 300 -18.69 49.79 27.75
C ASN A 300 -17.88 50.13 26.48
N LEU A 301 -16.58 50.42 26.65
CA LEU A 301 -15.67 50.81 25.56
C LEU A 301 -15.46 49.72 24.49
N ASN A 302 -15.90 48.49 24.78
CA ASN A 302 -15.61 47.29 24.00
C ASN A 302 -16.72 46.84 23.05
N GLN A 303 -17.73 47.67 22.77
CA GLN A 303 -18.84 47.31 21.87
C GLN A 303 -18.42 47.08 20.40
N ASN A 304 -17.26 47.58 19.96
CA ASN A 304 -16.92 47.68 18.54
C ASN A 304 -16.36 46.40 17.89
N SER A 305 -16.15 45.32 18.65
CA SER A 305 -15.69 44.03 18.13
C SER A 305 -16.09 42.87 19.04
N LEU A 306 -17.39 42.53 19.06
CA LEU A 306 -17.85 41.30 19.68
C LEU A 306 -17.30 40.12 18.88
N GLN A 307 -16.67 39.14 19.54
CA GLN A 307 -16.37 37.85 18.93
C GLN A 307 -17.30 36.79 19.49
N LEU A 308 -18.12 36.21 18.62
CA LEU A 308 -18.96 35.06 18.94
C LEU A 308 -18.31 33.81 18.39
N GLN A 309 -18.19 32.82 19.25
CA GLN A 309 -17.70 31.51 18.87
C GLN A 309 -18.85 30.54 18.69
N LEU A 310 -18.96 30.01 17.49
CA LEU A 310 -20.05 29.13 17.12
C LEU A 310 -19.55 27.68 17.06
N GLY A 311 -20.32 26.79 17.68
CA GLY A 311 -20.07 25.35 17.67
C GLY A 311 -19.55 24.75 18.97
N LEU A 312 -19.72 23.43 19.07
CA LEU A 312 -18.98 22.56 19.98
C LEU A 312 -17.82 21.90 19.23
N HIS A 313 -16.63 21.94 19.82
CA HIS A 313 -15.44 21.25 19.29
C HIS A 313 -15.41 19.75 19.60
N ARG A 314 -16.39 19.26 20.37
CA ARG A 314 -16.43 17.90 20.86
C ARG A 314 -17.20 17.01 19.90
N PHE A 315 -16.52 16.05 19.29
CA PHE A 315 -17.16 15.01 18.49
C PHE A 315 -17.26 13.74 19.35
N ARG A 316 -18.45 13.44 19.91
CA ARG A 316 -18.70 12.18 20.65
C ARG A 316 -19.00 10.97 19.75
N GLU A 317 -18.95 11.12 18.44
CA GLU A 317 -19.27 10.02 17.52
C GLU A 317 -18.03 9.33 16.94
N TYR A 318 -17.05 9.01 17.78
CA TYR A 318 -16.06 8.00 17.36
C TYR A 318 -16.78 6.64 17.27
N GLY A 319 -17.38 6.36 16.11
CA GLY A 319 -17.86 5.01 15.77
C GLY A 319 -19.32 4.83 15.35
N GLU A 320 -20.18 5.85 15.36
CA GLU A 320 -21.61 5.64 15.03
C GLU A 320 -21.93 5.62 13.52
N SER A 321 -21.10 6.25 12.66
CA SER A 321 -21.28 6.13 11.19
C SER A 321 -19.95 6.11 10.42
N PHE A 322 -19.92 5.40 9.28
CA PHE A 322 -18.76 5.34 8.38
C PHE A 322 -18.35 6.73 7.85
N TRP A 323 -19.32 7.63 7.65
CA TRP A 323 -19.07 8.98 7.13
C TRP A 323 -18.28 9.84 8.14
N ASN A 324 -18.56 9.66 9.43
CA ASN A 324 -17.87 10.35 10.52
C ASN A 324 -16.38 9.98 10.63
N HIS A 325 -16.01 8.74 10.27
CA HIS A 325 -14.61 8.31 10.33
C HIS A 325 -13.75 8.84 9.17
N PHE A 326 -14.38 9.14 8.03
CA PHE A 326 -13.68 9.46 6.79
C PHE A 326 -13.56 10.98 6.54
N TRP A 327 -14.48 11.78 7.07
CA TRP A 327 -14.60 13.22 6.81
C TRP A 327 -14.55 14.07 8.07
N THR A 328 -13.66 13.77 9.03
CA THR A 328 -13.33 14.68 10.14
C THR A 328 -12.09 15.52 9.81
N PRO A 329 -12.18 16.56 8.95
CA PRO A 329 -11.08 17.50 8.84
C PRO A 329 -11.07 18.45 10.03
N ALA A 330 -9.91 18.62 10.66
CA ALA A 330 -9.67 19.67 11.63
C ALA A 330 -9.33 21.00 10.91
N PHE A 331 -10.34 21.68 10.37
CA PHE A 331 -10.14 23.01 9.77
C PHE A 331 -10.89 24.09 10.56
N GLN A 332 -10.19 25.19 10.82
CA GLN A 332 -10.74 26.43 11.38
C GLN A 332 -11.35 27.26 10.24
N ILE A 333 -12.63 27.63 10.34
CA ILE A 333 -13.36 28.37 9.29
C ILE A 333 -13.82 29.70 9.89
N SER A 334 -13.02 30.76 9.73
CA SER A 334 -13.47 32.10 10.14
C SER A 334 -14.33 32.72 9.05
N TYR A 335 -15.64 32.84 9.26
CA TYR A 335 -16.48 33.61 8.34
C TYR A 335 -16.04 35.08 8.34
N GLY A 336 -15.97 35.69 7.16
CA GLY A 336 -15.51 37.07 6.94
C GLY A 336 -16.47 38.17 7.38
N PHE A 337 -17.24 37.96 8.46
CA PHE A 337 -17.93 39.02 9.17
C PHE A 337 -17.01 39.53 10.28
N LYS A 338 -16.89 40.85 10.41
CA LYS A 338 -16.02 41.48 11.42
C LYS A 338 -16.56 41.12 12.82
N GLY A 339 -15.96 40.12 13.49
CA GLY A 339 -16.38 39.67 14.83
C GLY A 339 -17.01 38.26 14.93
N ILE A 340 -16.87 37.37 13.94
CA ILE A 340 -17.34 35.99 14.09
C ILE A 340 -16.20 35.02 13.76
N SER A 341 -15.83 34.19 14.73
CA SER A 341 -14.94 33.03 14.51
C SER A 341 -15.77 31.76 14.64
N THR A 342 -15.72 30.91 13.63
CA THR A 342 -16.40 29.61 13.69
C THR A 342 -15.40 28.50 13.44
N TYR A 343 -15.76 27.32 13.87
CA TYR A 343 -14.93 26.16 13.69
C TYR A 343 -15.84 25.02 13.25
N PHE A 344 -15.45 24.26 12.22
CA PHE A 344 -16.12 23.04 11.74
C PHE A 344 -17.42 23.16 10.91
N TRP A 345 -17.81 22.01 10.35
CA TRP A 345 -18.84 21.76 9.33
C TRP A 345 -20.28 21.66 9.86
N HIS A 346 -20.48 21.84 11.16
CA HIS A 346 -21.77 21.62 11.82
C HIS A 346 -22.74 22.79 11.73
N LEU A 347 -22.35 23.94 11.18
CA LEU A 347 -23.14 25.18 11.19
C LEU A 347 -23.94 25.34 9.89
N PHE A 348 -25.27 25.42 9.97
CA PHE A 348 -26.13 25.51 8.78
C PHE A 348 -26.64 26.93 8.50
N SER A 349 -26.80 27.73 9.55
CA SER A 349 -27.32 29.09 9.45
C SER A 349 -26.80 29.92 10.60
N VAL A 350 -26.53 31.20 10.32
CA VAL A 350 -26.20 32.21 11.34
C VAL A 350 -26.90 33.50 10.96
N SER A 351 -27.53 34.16 11.93
CA SER A 351 -28.05 35.52 11.79
C SER A 351 -27.59 36.37 12.97
N ILE A 352 -27.14 37.58 12.69
CA ILE A 352 -26.77 38.55 13.73
C ILE A 352 -27.51 39.85 13.44
N SER A 353 -28.16 40.42 14.45
CA SER A 353 -28.75 41.76 14.34
C SER A 353 -27.68 42.84 14.44
N GLU A 354 -27.94 44.00 13.85
CA GLU A 354 -27.24 45.22 14.26
C GLU A 354 -27.62 45.56 15.72
N GLY A 355 -26.73 46.23 16.44
CA GLY A 355 -26.96 46.59 17.83
C GLY A 355 -28.06 47.63 17.97
N ILE A 356 -29.14 47.30 18.70
CA ILE A 356 -30.27 48.20 18.93
C ILE A 356 -30.13 48.81 20.32
N THR A 357 -30.08 50.14 20.43
CA THR A 357 -30.08 50.81 21.73
C THR A 357 -31.48 50.80 22.33
N ILE A 358 -31.62 50.31 23.56
CA ILE A 358 -32.89 50.24 24.30
C ILE A 358 -32.88 51.25 25.46
N ALA A 359 -34.06 51.59 25.98
CA ALA A 359 -34.20 52.37 27.21
C ALA A 359 -33.35 51.76 28.34
N ASN A 360 -32.76 52.60 29.20
CA ASN A 360 -31.80 52.28 30.29
C ASN A 360 -30.32 52.12 29.90
N ASN A 361 -29.86 52.73 28.81
CA ASN A 361 -28.43 52.76 28.42
C ASN A 361 -27.84 51.35 28.16
N LEU A 362 -28.65 50.45 27.60
CA LEU A 362 -28.28 49.10 27.17
C LEU A 362 -28.34 49.00 25.65
N THR A 363 -27.41 48.26 25.05
CA THR A 363 -27.42 47.86 23.65
C THR A 363 -27.80 46.38 23.57
N GLN A 364 -28.84 46.07 22.80
CA GLN A 364 -29.29 44.70 22.53
C GLN A 364 -28.69 44.18 21.22
N TYR A 365 -28.21 42.95 21.27
CA TYR A 365 -27.83 42.15 20.10
C TYR A 365 -28.65 40.87 20.10
N ASP A 366 -29.34 40.60 19.00
CA ASP A 366 -30.03 39.33 18.78
C ASP A 366 -29.18 38.47 17.85
N PHE A 367 -29.02 37.21 18.25
CA PHE A 367 -28.17 36.24 17.59
C PHE A 367 -28.96 34.93 17.41
N SER A 368 -28.85 34.31 16.24
CA SER A 368 -29.39 32.96 16.05
C SER A 368 -28.50 32.10 15.18
N PHE A 369 -28.44 30.81 15.49
CA PHE A 369 -27.71 29.84 14.67
C PHE A 369 -28.30 28.44 14.78
N SER A 370 -28.01 27.60 13.79
CA SER A 370 -28.42 26.19 13.78
C SER A 370 -27.21 25.29 13.60
N THR A 371 -27.15 24.21 14.38
CA THR A 371 -26.00 23.31 14.42
C THR A 371 -26.35 21.82 14.50
N LEU A 372 -25.47 20.94 14.00
CA LEU A 372 -25.52 19.47 14.16
C LEU A 372 -24.35 18.96 15.01
N GLY A 373 -24.47 17.74 15.53
CA GLY A 373 -23.36 17.07 16.24
C GLY A 373 -23.27 17.38 17.74
N GLU A 374 -24.25 18.11 18.26
CA GLU A 374 -24.43 18.35 19.70
C GLU A 374 -25.37 17.30 20.36
N THR A 375 -25.96 16.40 19.57
CA THR A 375 -26.75 15.23 20.01
C THR A 375 -26.03 13.93 19.62
N SER A 376 -26.10 12.87 20.45
CA SER A 376 -25.55 11.54 20.15
C SER A 376 -26.46 10.40 20.65
N ASN A 377 -26.43 9.22 19.98
CA ASN A 377 -27.32 8.07 20.26
C ASN A 377 -26.82 7.10 21.33
N ARG A 378 -25.70 7.40 22.01
CA ARG A 378 -25.06 6.56 23.04
C ARG A 378 -25.20 5.05 22.81
N GLN A 379 -24.85 4.57 21.61
CA GLN A 379 -24.96 3.15 21.22
C GLN A 379 -26.28 2.47 21.61
N ASN A 380 -27.41 3.13 21.37
CA ASN A 380 -28.77 2.67 21.64
C ASN A 380 -29.25 2.73 23.10
N ASN A 381 -28.43 3.16 24.06
CA ASN A 381 -28.81 3.26 25.48
C ASN A 381 -29.63 4.52 25.82
N GLY A 382 -29.72 5.48 24.91
CA GLY A 382 -30.44 6.73 25.09
C GLY A 382 -29.89 7.87 24.23
N LEU A 383 -30.44 9.07 24.41
CA LEU A 383 -29.93 10.30 23.81
C LEU A 383 -29.08 11.07 24.80
N GLU A 384 -28.06 11.75 24.29
CA GLU A 384 -27.37 12.81 25.03
C GLU A 384 -27.27 14.07 24.20
N HIS A 385 -27.69 15.19 24.78
CA HIS A 385 -27.60 16.53 24.23
C HIS A 385 -26.59 17.35 25.04
N TRP A 386 -25.69 18.03 24.33
CA TRP A 386 -24.80 19.04 24.87
C TRP A 386 -25.27 20.42 24.40
N ILE A 387 -25.69 21.26 25.35
CA ILE A 387 -26.15 22.61 25.07
C ILE A 387 -25.10 23.59 25.56
N ARG A 388 -24.59 24.46 24.70
CA ARG A 388 -23.63 25.50 25.09
C ARG A 388 -24.36 26.74 25.54
N ILE A 389 -23.88 27.40 26.59
CA ILE A 389 -24.30 28.77 26.91
C ILE A 389 -23.46 29.74 26.09
N THR A 390 -24.10 30.57 25.26
CA THR A 390 -23.40 31.51 24.38
C THR A 390 -22.52 32.47 25.20
N ASN A 391 -21.23 32.54 24.86
CA ASN A 391 -20.26 33.41 25.52
C ASN A 391 -19.62 34.37 24.51
N LEU A 392 -19.33 35.59 24.95
CA LEU A 392 -18.62 36.60 24.18
C LEU A 392 -17.11 36.54 24.45
N GLU A 393 -16.30 36.43 23.40
CA GLU A 393 -14.84 36.57 23.49
C GLU A 393 -14.43 38.00 23.16
N ASN A 394 -13.58 38.60 24.00
CA ASN A 394 -12.93 39.87 23.69
C ASN A 394 -11.53 39.93 24.30
N ARG A 395 -10.63 40.70 23.67
CA ARG A 395 -9.26 40.99 24.15
C ARG A 395 -9.24 41.68 25.52
N GLU A 396 -10.35 42.28 25.94
CA GLU A 396 -10.52 42.88 27.28
C GLU A 396 -11.83 42.38 27.92
N ASN A 397 -11.74 41.19 28.52
CA ASN A 397 -12.59 40.55 29.54
C ASN A 397 -14.03 41.10 29.71
N LEU A 398 -14.98 40.66 28.87
CA LEU A 398 -16.40 40.75 29.20
C LEU A 398 -16.80 39.57 30.09
N GLU A 399 -17.43 39.83 31.23
CA GLU A 399 -17.89 38.78 32.16
C GLU A 399 -19.40 38.54 32.04
N LEU A 400 -19.82 37.27 32.00
CA LEU A 400 -21.24 36.91 31.98
C LEU A 400 -21.80 37.06 33.39
N LYS A 401 -22.56 38.13 33.63
CA LYS A 401 -23.09 38.44 34.96
C LYS A 401 -24.22 37.51 35.38
N SER A 402 -25.12 37.23 34.44
CA SER A 402 -26.28 36.37 34.64
C SER A 402 -26.82 35.91 33.29
N PHE A 403 -27.43 34.73 33.26
CA PHE A 403 -28.14 34.25 32.09
C PHE A 403 -29.47 33.59 32.44
N HIS A 404 -30.41 33.69 31.51
CA HIS A 404 -31.65 32.93 31.49
C HIS A 404 -31.58 31.92 30.36
N LEU A 405 -31.77 30.63 30.64
CA LEU A 405 -31.88 29.59 29.63
C LEU A 405 -33.31 29.07 29.56
N ARG A 406 -33.87 29.02 28.35
CA ARG A 406 -35.10 28.30 28.03
C ARG A 406 -34.81 27.22 26.99
N LEU A 407 -34.90 25.96 27.39
CA LEU A 407 -34.72 24.83 26.51
C LEU A 407 -36.08 24.29 26.07
N LEU A 408 -36.28 24.18 24.76
CA LEU A 408 -37.46 23.62 24.10
C LEU A 408 -37.06 22.33 23.39
N SER A 409 -37.95 21.35 23.37
CA SER A 409 -37.73 20.10 22.64
C SER A 409 -38.96 19.76 21.79
N GLU A 410 -38.73 19.38 20.52
CA GLU A 410 -39.81 18.88 19.66
C GLU A 410 -40.44 17.61 20.23
N THR A 411 -39.65 16.79 20.94
CA THR A 411 -40.14 15.62 21.66
C THR A 411 -40.33 15.94 23.14
N LYS A 412 -41.43 15.45 23.73
CA LYS A 412 -41.71 15.65 25.15
C LYS A 412 -40.55 15.11 26.00
N LEU A 413 -39.94 15.98 26.83
CA LEU A 413 -38.95 15.59 27.82
C LEU A 413 -39.66 14.96 29.03
N ASP A 414 -39.15 13.83 29.52
CA ASP A 414 -39.69 13.16 30.71
C ASP A 414 -38.75 13.38 31.90
N ARG A 415 -39.23 14.16 32.87
CA ARG A 415 -38.53 14.53 34.10
C ARG A 415 -37.96 13.32 34.86
N ASN A 416 -38.61 12.15 34.82
CA ASN A 416 -38.18 10.99 35.59
C ASN A 416 -37.05 10.23 34.92
N THR A 417 -36.91 10.37 33.60
CA THR A 417 -35.93 9.65 32.78
C THR A 417 -34.81 10.54 32.24
N SER A 418 -34.94 11.86 32.43
CA SER A 418 -33.98 12.87 31.99
C SER A 418 -33.06 13.31 33.13
N GLN A 419 -31.75 13.19 32.92
CA GLN A 419 -30.72 13.71 33.83
C GLN A 419 -30.14 15.01 33.25
N ILE A 420 -30.06 16.05 34.08
CA ILE A 420 -29.58 17.38 33.69
C ILE A 420 -28.41 17.77 34.59
N GLU A 421 -27.31 18.21 33.99
CA GLU A 421 -26.13 18.70 34.69
C GLU A 421 -25.59 19.96 34.04
N MET A 422 -25.21 20.93 34.86
CA MET A 422 -24.44 22.09 34.40
C MET A 422 -22.96 21.80 34.58
N ILE A 423 -22.19 21.99 33.50
CA ILE A 423 -20.78 21.70 33.44
C ILE A 423 -20.05 22.99 33.12
N VAL A 424 -19.12 23.37 34.00
CA VAL A 424 -18.26 24.53 33.87
C VAL A 424 -16.85 24.05 33.56
N SER A 425 -16.26 24.53 32.47
CA SER A 425 -14.94 24.08 32.01
C SER A 425 -14.09 25.26 31.55
N ASP A 426 -12.81 25.26 31.87
CA ASP A 426 -11.81 26.20 31.35
C ASP A 426 -11.10 25.71 30.08
N CYS A 427 -11.49 24.53 29.59
CA CYS A 427 -11.00 23.99 28.33
C CYS A 427 -12.13 23.85 27.32
N GLU A 428 -11.84 24.36 26.12
CA GLU A 428 -12.74 24.34 24.96
C GLU A 428 -12.39 23.26 23.93
N TYR A 429 -11.14 22.74 23.96
CA TYR A 429 -10.56 21.79 22.98
C TYR A 429 -10.26 20.40 23.55
N CYS A 430 -10.73 20.08 24.75
CA CYS A 430 -10.34 18.83 25.43
C CYS A 430 -11.19 17.65 24.92
N SER A 431 -10.50 16.64 24.39
CA SER A 431 -11.09 15.47 23.73
C SER A 431 -11.75 14.49 24.70
N ASP A 432 -11.30 14.45 25.95
CA ASP A 432 -11.87 13.58 26.99
C ASP A 432 -12.91 14.31 27.81
N VAL A 433 -14.05 13.64 28.05
CA VAL A 433 -15.24 14.36 28.49
C VAL A 433 -15.19 14.82 29.95
N PHE A 434 -14.18 14.34 30.66
CA PHE A 434 -13.79 14.74 31.99
C PHE A 434 -12.27 14.79 32.04
N ASP A 435 -11.70 15.66 31.22
CA ASP A 435 -10.44 16.29 31.58
C ASP A 435 -10.50 16.63 33.08
N GLN A 436 -9.37 16.47 33.78
CA GLN A 436 -9.27 16.58 35.24
C GLN A 436 -9.66 17.97 35.79
N SER A 437 -10.33 18.82 35.00
CA SER A 437 -10.58 20.25 35.18
C SER A 437 -12.03 20.69 35.11
N SER A 438 -12.95 19.89 34.57
CA SER A 438 -14.36 20.31 34.45
C SER A 438 -15.10 20.14 35.77
N TRP A 439 -15.93 21.12 36.11
CA TRP A 439 -16.73 21.14 37.32
C TRP A 439 -18.20 20.91 37.01
N ILE A 440 -18.82 20.00 37.74
CA ILE A 440 -20.26 19.81 37.74
C ILE A 440 -20.85 20.75 38.80
N VAL A 441 -21.86 21.51 38.39
CA VAL A 441 -22.64 22.39 39.25
C VAL A 441 -24.06 21.82 39.34
N PRO A 442 -24.56 21.48 40.54
CA PRO A 442 -25.93 21.01 40.69
C PRO A 442 -26.89 22.17 40.38
N ILE A 443 -27.87 21.91 39.52
CA ILE A 443 -28.93 22.85 39.13
C ILE A 443 -30.31 22.24 39.29
N GLU A 444 -31.30 23.07 39.61
CA GLU A 444 -32.70 22.69 39.72
C GLU A 444 -33.53 23.45 38.67
N PRO A 445 -33.84 22.82 37.53
CA PRO A 445 -34.59 23.48 36.47
C PRO A 445 -36.10 23.55 36.77
N LYS A 446 -36.75 24.61 36.26
CA LYS A 446 -38.20 24.75 36.24
C LYS A 446 -38.73 24.03 35.01
N TRP A 447 -39.43 22.91 35.21
CA TRP A 447 -40.00 22.11 34.13
C TRP A 447 -41.26 22.75 33.54
N GLU A 448 -41.33 22.81 32.21
CA GLU A 448 -42.46 23.32 31.41
C GLU A 448 -43.05 22.19 30.54
N SER A 449 -44.14 22.44 29.82
CA SER A 449 -44.79 21.40 28.99
C SER A 449 -43.98 20.98 27.76
N ASP A 450 -43.14 21.89 27.26
CA ASP A 450 -42.36 21.84 26.03
C ASP A 450 -40.84 21.81 26.30
N GLY A 451 -40.42 21.77 27.57
CA GLY A 451 -39.02 21.68 27.96
C GLY A 451 -38.76 22.13 29.40
N PHE A 452 -37.73 22.94 29.61
CA PHE A 452 -37.42 23.51 30.93
C PHE A 452 -36.71 24.86 30.83
N SER A 453 -36.77 25.63 31.92
CA SER A 453 -36.03 26.90 32.05
C SER A 453 -35.31 26.99 33.39
N PHE A 454 -34.21 27.76 33.44
CA PHE A 454 -33.59 28.14 34.71
C PHE A 454 -32.86 29.47 34.62
N ASP A 455 -32.75 30.13 35.77
CA ASP A 455 -32.13 31.44 35.93
C ASP A 455 -30.81 31.28 36.69
N TRP A 456 -29.72 31.81 36.14
CA TRP A 456 -28.40 31.82 36.78
C TRP A 456 -27.96 33.24 37.09
N ASN A 457 -27.84 33.56 38.38
CA ASN A 457 -27.61 34.93 38.88
C ASN A 457 -26.19 35.16 39.43
N HIS A 458 -25.25 34.26 39.14
CA HIS A 458 -23.88 34.35 39.63
C HIS A 458 -22.92 34.64 38.48
N PRO A 459 -22.00 35.62 38.62
CA PRO A 459 -21.05 35.93 37.55
C PRO A 459 -20.19 34.72 37.19
N ILE A 460 -20.03 34.47 35.89
CA ILE A 460 -19.13 33.44 35.35
C ILE A 460 -17.91 34.15 34.77
N PRO A 461 -16.70 33.90 35.31
CA PRO A 461 -15.47 34.44 34.76
C PRO A 461 -15.27 33.99 33.31
N ASN A 462 -14.72 34.89 32.48
CA ASN A 462 -14.58 34.69 31.03
C ASN A 462 -13.73 33.47 30.63
N GLN A 463 -12.82 33.02 31.49
CA GLN A 463 -11.99 31.84 31.28
C GLN A 463 -12.79 30.53 31.34
N TYR A 464 -14.00 30.55 31.91
CA TYR A 464 -14.87 29.40 31.97
C TYR A 464 -15.96 29.46 30.91
N LYS A 465 -16.26 28.31 30.33
CA LYS A 465 -17.39 28.06 29.45
C LYS A 465 -18.40 27.19 30.18
N VAL A 466 -19.69 27.41 29.91
CA VAL A 466 -20.79 26.68 30.54
C VAL A 466 -21.50 25.83 29.51
N TYR A 467 -21.78 24.59 29.88
CA TYR A 467 -22.53 23.62 29.11
C TYR A 467 -23.63 23.02 29.96
N ILE A 468 -24.76 22.68 29.34
CA ILE A 468 -25.81 21.86 29.92
C ILE A 468 -25.77 20.50 29.23
N ARG A 469 -25.60 19.46 30.04
CA ARG A 469 -25.67 18.07 29.60
C ARG A 469 -27.05 17.54 29.95
N LEU A 470 -27.81 17.14 28.93
CA LEU A 470 -29.12 16.50 29.07
C LEU A 470 -29.00 15.07 28.55
N GLN A 471 -29.28 14.09 29.40
CA GLN A 471 -29.30 12.67 29.04
C GLN A 471 -30.72 12.14 29.16
N GLU A 472 -31.20 11.43 28.13
CA GLU A 472 -32.53 10.83 28.09
C GLU A 472 -32.42 9.33 27.85
N THR A 473 -32.94 8.52 28.76
CA THR A 473 -32.95 7.06 28.60
C THR A 473 -34.02 6.61 27.60
N ASN A 474 -33.78 5.51 26.89
CA ASN A 474 -34.73 4.87 25.95
C ASN A 474 -35.21 5.72 24.76
N LYS A 475 -34.51 6.80 24.41
CA LYS A 475 -34.74 7.56 23.18
C LYS A 475 -33.59 7.36 22.18
N GLN A 476 -33.89 7.49 20.90
CA GLN A 476 -32.92 7.48 19.80
C GLN A 476 -33.40 8.44 18.71
N PHE A 477 -32.46 8.93 17.90
CA PHE A 477 -32.73 9.73 16.72
C PHE A 477 -32.01 9.16 15.50
N TYR A 478 -32.48 9.52 14.31
CA TYR A 478 -31.84 9.11 13.08
C TYR A 478 -31.31 10.32 12.36
N TYR A 479 -30.01 10.31 12.09
CA TYR A 479 -29.40 11.33 11.26
C TYR A 479 -30.01 11.34 9.86
N ASN A 480 -30.32 12.52 9.36
CA ASN A 480 -30.68 12.68 7.96
C ASN A 480 -29.39 12.71 7.11
N PRO A 481 -29.13 11.67 6.26
CA PRO A 481 -27.88 11.56 5.52
C PRO A 481 -27.69 12.67 4.49
N ILE A 482 -28.79 13.26 4.00
CA ILE A 482 -28.74 14.39 3.05
C ILE A 482 -28.25 15.65 3.77
N LEU A 483 -28.72 15.89 4.99
CA LEU A 483 -28.26 17.00 5.83
C LEU A 483 -26.78 16.85 6.20
N ILE A 484 -26.33 15.65 6.55
CA ILE A 484 -24.89 15.36 6.78
C ILE A 484 -24.08 15.65 5.51
N PHE A 485 -24.50 15.11 4.36
CA PHE A 485 -23.78 15.31 3.11
C PHE A 485 -23.72 16.80 2.71
N TYR A 486 -24.83 17.52 2.86
CA TYR A 486 -24.89 18.96 2.62
C TYR A 486 -23.94 19.71 3.55
N ALA A 487 -23.90 19.39 4.85
CA ALA A 487 -23.01 19.99 5.83
C ALA A 487 -21.52 19.84 5.43
N VAL A 488 -21.12 18.61 5.11
CA VAL A 488 -19.75 18.26 4.70
C VAL A 488 -19.37 18.97 3.41
N LEU A 489 -20.26 18.98 2.42
CA LEU A 489 -20.01 19.64 1.14
C LEU A 489 -19.92 21.16 1.29
N ASN A 490 -20.81 21.76 2.09
CA ASN A 490 -20.84 23.19 2.34
C ASN A 490 -19.56 23.66 3.05
N ALA A 491 -19.11 22.91 4.07
CA ALA A 491 -17.86 23.17 4.75
C ALA A 491 -16.62 23.05 3.84
N PHE A 492 -16.62 22.06 2.94
CA PHE A 492 -15.54 21.86 1.97
C PHE A 492 -15.47 22.98 0.92
N LEU A 493 -16.61 23.54 0.52
CA LEU A 493 -16.69 24.59 -0.51
C LEU A 493 -16.44 26.00 0.04
N HIS A 494 -16.75 26.25 1.32
CA HIS A 494 -16.73 27.59 1.91
C HIS A 494 -15.57 27.86 2.88
N SER A 495 -14.59 26.96 3.03
CA SER A 495 -13.44 27.18 3.91
C SER A 495 -12.53 28.33 3.40
N PRO A 496 -12.34 29.43 4.16
CA PRO A 496 -11.52 30.54 3.74
C PRO A 496 -10.03 30.25 4.02
N GLY A 497 -9.20 30.27 2.96
CA GLY A 497 -7.74 30.07 3.05
C GLY A 497 -7.19 28.95 2.16
N SER A 498 -8.04 28.07 1.66
CA SER A 498 -7.68 27.09 0.63
C SER A 498 -7.86 27.72 -0.75
N GLY A 499 -6.76 28.16 -1.35
CA GLY A 499 -6.74 28.62 -2.73
C GLY A 499 -7.43 27.60 -3.67
N ASN A 500 -8.07 28.13 -4.71
CA ASN A 500 -8.73 27.42 -5.82
C ASN A 500 -8.80 25.89 -5.66
N HIS A 501 -9.88 25.37 -5.05
CA HIS A 501 -10.11 23.94 -4.78
C HIS A 501 -10.10 23.04 -6.03
N MET A 502 -9.94 23.63 -7.23
CA MET A 502 -9.51 22.93 -8.44
C MET A 502 -8.31 22.02 -8.17
N GLY A 503 -7.33 22.39 -7.34
CA GLY A 503 -6.18 21.54 -7.03
C GLY A 503 -6.58 20.23 -6.32
N HIS A 504 -7.46 20.30 -5.31
CA HIS A 504 -7.93 19.13 -4.58
C HIS A 504 -8.91 18.28 -5.38
N LEU A 505 -9.81 18.91 -6.15
CA LEU A 505 -10.71 18.19 -7.07
C LEU A 505 -9.93 17.51 -8.20
N VAL A 506 -8.86 18.14 -8.70
CA VAL A 506 -7.94 17.54 -9.67
C VAL A 506 -7.17 16.39 -9.02
N LEU A 507 -6.68 16.53 -7.79
CA LEU A 507 -6.00 15.43 -7.08
C LEU A 507 -6.94 14.25 -6.82
N LEU A 508 -8.15 14.47 -6.32
CA LEU A 508 -9.15 13.42 -6.13
C LEU A 508 -9.57 12.80 -7.48
N GLY A 509 -9.70 13.61 -8.52
CA GLY A 509 -9.93 13.15 -9.89
C GLY A 509 -8.78 12.27 -10.40
N ILE A 510 -7.52 12.64 -10.15
CA ILE A 510 -6.33 11.86 -10.50
C ILE A 510 -6.28 10.56 -9.70
N PHE A 511 -6.58 10.58 -8.39
CA PHE A 511 -6.64 9.38 -7.56
C PHE A 511 -7.76 8.44 -7.98
N PHE A 512 -8.96 8.97 -8.27
CA PHE A 512 -10.09 8.18 -8.75
C PHE A 512 -9.81 7.59 -10.13
N LEU A 513 -9.24 8.37 -11.06
CA LEU A 513 -8.80 7.89 -12.36
C LEU A 513 -7.66 6.86 -12.21
N GLY A 514 -6.76 7.04 -11.25
CA GLY A 514 -5.71 6.10 -10.86
C GLY A 514 -6.29 4.78 -10.34
N PHE A 515 -7.33 4.83 -9.51
CA PHE A 515 -8.00 3.65 -8.97
C PHE A 515 -8.80 2.91 -10.03
N ILE A 516 -9.49 3.64 -10.92
CA ILE A 516 -10.20 3.06 -12.07
C ILE A 516 -9.23 2.44 -13.06
N THR A 517 -8.14 3.13 -13.40
CA THR A 517 -7.12 2.60 -14.32
C THR A 517 -6.42 1.39 -13.71
N PHE A 518 -6.07 1.41 -12.42
CA PHE A 518 -5.54 0.26 -11.71
C PHE A 518 -6.53 -0.90 -11.65
N GLY A 519 -7.80 -0.64 -11.32
CA GLY A 519 -8.88 -1.63 -11.32
C GLY A 519 -9.11 -2.24 -12.70
N PHE A 520 -9.13 -1.42 -13.75
CA PHE A 520 -9.26 -1.86 -15.14
C PHE A 520 -8.04 -2.69 -15.58
N LEU A 521 -6.82 -2.26 -15.26
CA LEU A 521 -5.59 -3.02 -15.52
C LEU A 521 -5.57 -4.35 -14.74
N TYR A 522 -6.00 -4.35 -13.49
CA TYR A 522 -6.10 -5.54 -12.65
C TYR A 522 -7.12 -6.54 -13.19
N LEU A 523 -8.32 -6.07 -13.55
CA LEU A 523 -9.37 -6.89 -14.15
C LEU A 523 -8.96 -7.41 -15.53
N ASN A 524 -8.32 -6.60 -16.37
CA ASN A 524 -7.78 -7.05 -17.67
C ASN A 524 -6.65 -8.06 -17.51
N ARG A 525 -5.74 -7.86 -16.54
CA ARG A 525 -4.70 -8.86 -16.22
C ARG A 525 -5.33 -10.17 -15.76
N ARG A 526 -6.35 -10.14 -14.89
CA ARG A 526 -7.09 -11.34 -14.46
C ARG A 526 -7.82 -12.01 -15.63
N LYS A 527 -8.46 -11.23 -16.50
CA LYS A 527 -9.14 -11.74 -17.70
C LYS A 527 -8.15 -12.44 -18.64
N SER A 528 -7.02 -11.79 -18.95
CA SER A 528 -5.95 -12.36 -19.77
C SER A 528 -5.35 -13.63 -19.15
N GLN A 529 -5.14 -13.65 -17.82
CA GLN A 529 -4.68 -14.86 -17.13
C GLN A 529 -5.69 -16.01 -17.20
N ARG A 530 -6.99 -15.72 -17.08
CA ARG A 530 -8.07 -16.72 -17.24
C ARG A 530 -8.12 -17.26 -18.66
N GLU A 531 -8.07 -16.39 -19.66
CA GLU A 531 -8.03 -16.77 -21.08
C GLU A 531 -6.82 -17.64 -21.39
N LYS A 532 -5.62 -17.28 -20.91
CA LYS A 532 -4.41 -18.10 -21.06
C LYS A 532 -4.57 -19.49 -20.44
N LYS A 533 -5.08 -19.58 -19.21
CA LYS A 533 -5.31 -20.85 -18.52
C LYS A 533 -6.36 -21.71 -19.24
N GLN A 534 -7.38 -21.07 -19.81
CA GLN A 534 -8.42 -21.74 -20.60
C GLN A 534 -7.87 -22.25 -21.93
N ASN A 535 -7.04 -21.46 -22.63
CA ASN A 535 -6.39 -21.86 -23.88
C ASN A 535 -5.37 -22.99 -23.64
N GLU A 536 -4.54 -22.90 -22.60
CA GLU A 536 -3.59 -23.97 -22.21
C GLU A 536 -4.35 -25.27 -21.94
N LYS A 537 -5.47 -25.20 -21.19
CA LYS A 537 -6.34 -26.36 -20.95
C LYS A 537 -6.97 -26.88 -22.24
N PHE A 538 -7.39 -26.00 -23.14
CA PHE A 538 -7.95 -26.40 -24.44
C PHE A 538 -6.90 -27.16 -25.27
N HIS A 539 -5.69 -26.62 -25.42
CA HIS A 539 -4.61 -27.28 -26.16
C HIS A 539 -4.25 -28.63 -25.55
N LEU A 540 -4.11 -28.69 -24.22
CA LEU A 540 -3.82 -29.94 -23.52
C LEU A 540 -4.88 -31.02 -23.81
N LEU A 541 -6.17 -30.66 -23.76
CA LEU A 541 -7.25 -31.59 -24.07
C LEU A 541 -7.23 -32.04 -25.53
N GLN A 542 -6.87 -31.19 -26.50
CA GLN A 542 -6.74 -31.61 -27.89
C GLN A 542 -5.57 -32.57 -28.11
N ILE A 543 -4.43 -32.34 -27.45
CA ILE A 543 -3.27 -33.24 -27.52
C ILE A 543 -3.64 -34.60 -26.92
N GLN A 544 -4.28 -34.61 -25.75
CA GLN A 544 -4.67 -35.84 -25.06
C GLN A 544 -5.72 -36.68 -25.82
N LYS A 545 -6.50 -36.09 -26.72
CA LYS A 545 -7.38 -36.85 -27.62
C LYS A 545 -6.60 -37.71 -28.62
N ILE A 546 -5.45 -37.23 -29.06
CA ILE A 546 -4.59 -37.91 -30.05
C ILE A 546 -3.60 -38.84 -29.34
N ASP A 547 -3.08 -38.38 -28.20
CA ASP A 547 -2.13 -39.11 -27.37
C ASP A 547 -2.60 -39.13 -25.91
N PRO A 548 -3.41 -40.12 -25.50
CA PRO A 548 -3.93 -40.24 -24.14
C PRO A 548 -2.86 -40.32 -23.04
N TYR A 549 -1.64 -40.72 -23.40
CA TYR A 549 -0.50 -40.85 -22.49
C TYR A 549 0.35 -39.56 -22.40
N PHE A 550 -0.04 -38.49 -23.08
CA PHE A 550 0.68 -37.21 -23.03
C PHE A 550 0.59 -36.59 -21.63
N ASP A 551 1.75 -36.45 -21.00
CA ASP A 551 1.94 -35.78 -19.71
C ASP A 551 2.62 -34.42 -19.91
N MET A 552 1.90 -33.36 -19.54
CA MET A 552 2.39 -31.98 -19.71
C MET A 552 3.63 -31.70 -18.86
N GLU A 553 3.71 -32.21 -17.63
CA GLU A 553 4.81 -31.92 -16.72
C GLU A 553 6.10 -32.63 -17.13
N LEU A 554 6.00 -33.88 -17.62
CA LEU A 554 7.13 -34.58 -18.23
C LEU A 554 7.61 -33.86 -19.50
N PHE A 555 6.68 -33.38 -20.33
CA PHE A 555 7.02 -32.60 -21.51
C PHE A 555 7.70 -31.27 -21.16
N LYS A 556 7.20 -30.52 -20.16
CA LYS A 556 7.84 -29.28 -19.67
C LYS A 556 9.27 -29.54 -19.18
N LYS A 557 9.49 -30.60 -18.39
CA LYS A 557 10.84 -30.99 -17.93
C LYS A 557 11.78 -31.30 -19.08
N LYS A 558 11.29 -32.02 -20.10
CA LYS A 558 12.04 -32.31 -21.33
C LYS A 558 12.46 -31.04 -22.04
N VAL A 559 11.53 -30.12 -22.27
CA VAL A 559 11.81 -28.83 -22.93
C VAL A 559 12.83 -28.01 -22.15
N ILE A 560 12.66 -27.87 -20.83
CA ILE A 560 13.61 -27.13 -19.98
C ILE A 560 15.02 -27.72 -20.10
N LEU A 561 15.15 -29.04 -20.00
CA LEU A 561 16.46 -29.70 -20.11
C LEU A 561 17.10 -29.50 -21.49
N ILE A 562 16.32 -29.60 -22.58
CA ILE A 562 16.81 -29.36 -23.94
C ILE A 562 17.26 -27.90 -24.10
N THR A 563 16.50 -26.94 -23.57
CA THR A 563 16.85 -25.51 -23.61
C THR A 563 18.13 -25.21 -22.81
N GLU A 564 18.25 -25.75 -21.60
CA GLU A 564 19.45 -25.60 -20.76
C GLU A 564 20.68 -26.24 -21.41
N LYS A 565 20.55 -27.45 -21.95
CA LYS A 565 21.63 -28.09 -22.71
C LYS A 565 22.01 -27.28 -23.95
N THR A 566 21.04 -26.68 -24.66
CA THR A 566 21.28 -25.76 -25.79
C THR A 566 22.14 -24.58 -25.40
N VAL A 567 21.81 -23.91 -24.30
CA VAL A 567 22.61 -22.78 -23.82
C VAL A 567 24.00 -23.21 -23.37
N PHE A 568 24.11 -24.35 -22.69
CA PHE A 568 25.40 -24.87 -22.24
C PHE A 568 26.31 -25.29 -23.41
N ALA A 569 25.76 -25.93 -24.43
CA ALA A 569 26.46 -26.32 -25.64
C ALA A 569 26.91 -25.08 -26.44
N TRP A 570 26.05 -24.06 -26.50
CA TRP A 570 26.39 -22.77 -27.10
C TRP A 570 27.54 -22.07 -26.37
N ASP A 571 27.48 -21.98 -25.03
CA ASP A 571 28.55 -21.39 -24.20
C ASP A 571 29.89 -22.10 -24.39
N LYS A 572 29.86 -23.43 -24.57
CA LYS A 572 31.05 -24.24 -24.91
C LYS A 572 31.54 -24.06 -26.34
N GLY A 573 30.70 -23.56 -27.25
CA GLY A 573 30.99 -23.45 -28.67
C GLY A 573 30.91 -24.77 -29.44
N ASP A 574 30.20 -25.77 -28.92
CA ASP A 574 30.02 -27.09 -29.56
C ASP A 574 28.61 -27.62 -29.36
N LEU A 575 27.88 -27.79 -30.47
CA LEU A 575 26.48 -28.20 -30.53
C LEU A 575 26.29 -29.71 -30.78
N GLU A 576 27.34 -30.50 -31.01
CA GLU A 576 27.20 -31.91 -31.43
C GLU A 576 26.37 -32.75 -30.47
N SER A 577 26.51 -32.52 -29.15
CA SER A 577 25.74 -33.22 -28.12
C SER A 577 24.21 -33.02 -28.22
N LEU A 578 23.76 -32.04 -29.00
CA LEU A 578 22.34 -31.69 -29.17
C LEU A 578 21.76 -32.10 -30.52
N ARG A 579 22.57 -32.60 -31.44
CA ARG A 579 22.14 -32.98 -32.80
C ARG A 579 20.87 -33.84 -32.81
N ASN A 580 20.69 -34.70 -31.81
CA ASN A 580 19.56 -35.60 -31.68
C ASN A 580 18.25 -34.95 -31.19
N PHE A 581 18.31 -33.72 -30.67
CA PHE A 581 17.16 -32.97 -30.14
C PHE A 581 16.70 -31.85 -31.08
N LEU A 582 17.55 -31.44 -32.02
CA LEU A 582 17.35 -30.29 -32.90
C LEU A 582 17.06 -30.75 -34.33
N SER A 583 16.18 -30.05 -35.03
CA SER A 583 16.05 -30.22 -36.47
C SER A 583 17.33 -29.84 -37.20
N ALA A 584 17.44 -30.24 -38.47
CA ALA A 584 18.52 -29.84 -39.35
C ALA A 584 18.71 -28.32 -39.37
N SER A 585 17.63 -27.56 -39.59
CA SER A 585 17.65 -26.09 -39.59
C SER A 585 18.23 -25.49 -38.31
N VAL A 586 17.71 -25.89 -37.14
CA VAL A 586 18.11 -25.32 -35.85
C VAL A 586 19.56 -25.69 -35.51
N PHE A 587 19.95 -26.93 -35.80
CA PHE A 587 21.34 -27.37 -35.63
C PHE A 587 22.29 -26.58 -36.54
N GLN A 588 22.00 -26.50 -37.85
CA GLN A 588 22.83 -25.78 -38.82
C GLN A 588 22.94 -24.30 -38.47
N ARG A 589 21.83 -23.67 -38.07
CA ARG A 589 21.81 -22.29 -37.57
C ARG A 589 22.85 -22.08 -36.48
N PHE A 590 22.77 -22.83 -35.39
CA PHE A 590 23.63 -22.59 -34.25
C PHE A 590 25.08 -22.98 -34.51
N SER A 591 25.32 -24.11 -35.16
CA SER A 591 26.67 -24.57 -35.50
C SER A 591 27.39 -23.57 -36.41
N ILE A 592 26.72 -23.08 -37.47
CA ILE A 592 27.31 -22.12 -38.40
C ILE A 592 27.46 -20.73 -37.75
N GLN A 593 26.52 -20.29 -36.92
CA GLN A 593 26.67 -19.05 -36.16
C GLN A 593 27.89 -19.09 -35.22
N LEU A 594 28.09 -20.19 -34.49
CA LEU A 594 29.26 -20.37 -33.62
C LEU A 594 30.57 -20.39 -34.43
N GLN A 595 30.59 -21.07 -35.58
CA GLN A 595 31.74 -21.09 -36.47
C GLN A 595 32.07 -19.69 -37.00
N LEU A 596 31.08 -18.96 -37.51
CA LEU A 596 31.25 -17.58 -38.00
C LEU A 596 31.78 -16.68 -36.88
N MET A 597 31.19 -16.73 -35.70
CA MET A 597 31.61 -15.93 -34.57
C MET A 597 33.08 -16.24 -34.19
N ASN A 598 33.45 -17.52 -34.13
CA ASN A 598 34.79 -17.94 -33.73
C ASN A 598 35.86 -17.68 -34.79
N MET A 599 35.59 -18.00 -36.05
CA MET A 599 36.58 -18.03 -37.12
C MET A 599 36.58 -16.76 -37.98
N ILE A 600 35.42 -16.14 -38.19
CA ILE A 600 35.27 -14.94 -39.04
C ILE A 600 35.23 -13.67 -38.19
N ASP A 601 34.45 -13.66 -37.10
CA ASP A 601 34.38 -12.50 -36.19
C ASP A 601 35.56 -12.47 -35.20
N GLY A 602 36.17 -13.61 -34.88
CA GLY A 602 37.21 -13.69 -33.86
C GLY A 602 36.68 -13.42 -32.46
N GLU A 603 35.46 -13.87 -32.19
CA GLU A 603 34.72 -13.67 -30.94
C GLU A 603 34.24 -15.00 -30.36
N ILE A 604 33.92 -14.97 -29.08
CA ILE A 604 33.28 -16.06 -28.35
C ILE A 604 32.15 -15.48 -27.51
N ASN A 605 31.01 -16.15 -27.49
CA ASN A 605 29.91 -15.79 -26.62
C ASN A 605 29.97 -16.62 -25.34
N ARG A 606 29.72 -15.98 -24.20
CA ARG A 606 29.79 -16.62 -22.88
C ARG A 606 28.57 -16.27 -22.04
N MET A 607 28.02 -17.29 -21.39
CA MET A 607 26.75 -17.21 -20.67
C MET A 607 26.90 -17.73 -19.24
N LYS A 608 26.23 -17.09 -18.28
CA LYS A 608 26.28 -17.48 -16.85
C LYS A 608 24.93 -17.35 -16.16
N GLY A 609 24.60 -18.30 -15.30
CA GLY A 609 23.38 -18.28 -14.49
C GLY A 609 22.10 -18.44 -15.30
N PHE A 610 22.17 -19.13 -16.44
CA PHE A 610 21.01 -19.41 -17.28
C PHE A 610 19.95 -20.20 -16.50
N SER A 611 18.68 -19.83 -16.65
CA SER A 611 17.54 -20.65 -16.20
C SER A 611 16.26 -20.26 -16.92
N VAL A 612 15.36 -21.24 -17.06
CA VAL A 612 14.00 -21.03 -17.57
C VAL A 612 13.12 -20.51 -16.44
N VAL A 613 12.54 -19.32 -16.61
CA VAL A 613 11.68 -18.63 -15.62
C VAL A 613 10.23 -19.06 -15.77
N SER A 614 9.75 -19.22 -17.00
CA SER A 614 8.39 -19.70 -17.26
C SER A 614 8.28 -20.36 -18.62
N LEU A 615 7.41 -21.36 -18.71
CA LEU A 615 7.13 -22.13 -19.92
C LEU A 615 5.62 -22.35 -20.04
N GLY A 616 5.04 -22.07 -21.21
CA GLY A 616 3.62 -22.31 -21.46
C GLY A 616 3.30 -22.55 -22.93
N ILE A 617 2.30 -23.41 -23.19
CA ILE A 617 1.76 -23.61 -24.55
C ILE A 617 0.94 -22.38 -24.93
N ILE A 618 1.29 -21.78 -26.07
CA ILE A 618 0.56 -20.65 -26.65
C ILE A 618 -0.22 -21.04 -27.91
N GLY A 619 0.12 -22.17 -28.52
CA GLY A 619 -0.51 -22.64 -29.74
C GLY A 619 -0.11 -24.05 -30.10
N MET A 620 -0.84 -24.61 -31.06
CA MET A 620 -0.62 -25.93 -31.63
C MET A 620 -1.04 -25.87 -33.10
N SER A 621 -0.29 -26.51 -33.98
CA SER A 621 -0.64 -26.74 -35.37
C SER A 621 -0.55 -28.22 -35.70
N MET A 622 -1.40 -28.66 -36.61
CA MET A 622 -1.38 -30.00 -37.18
C MET A 622 -1.33 -29.85 -38.69
N GLU A 623 -0.27 -30.33 -39.32
CA GLU A 623 -0.07 -30.23 -40.76
C GLU A 623 0.42 -31.58 -41.30
N SER A 624 -0.32 -32.13 -42.27
CA SER A 624 -0.06 -33.48 -42.79
C SER A 624 0.01 -34.51 -41.65
N GLU A 625 1.13 -35.22 -41.49
CA GLU A 625 1.35 -36.24 -40.46
C GLU A 625 1.99 -35.69 -39.16
N TYR A 626 2.22 -34.38 -39.04
CA TYR A 626 2.95 -33.77 -37.92
C TYR A 626 2.09 -32.87 -37.04
N LEU A 627 2.37 -32.96 -35.73
CA LEU A 627 1.83 -32.14 -34.65
C LEU A 627 2.96 -31.24 -34.14
N THR A 628 2.74 -29.94 -34.16
CA THR A 628 3.67 -28.93 -33.65
C THR A 628 3.06 -28.20 -32.45
N LEU A 629 3.83 -28.09 -31.37
CA LEU A 629 3.49 -27.30 -30.20
C LEU A 629 4.37 -26.06 -30.14
N HIS A 630 3.73 -24.91 -30.00
CA HIS A 630 4.41 -23.62 -29.85
C HIS A 630 4.44 -23.24 -28.38
N LEU A 631 5.65 -23.15 -27.83
CA LEU A 631 5.89 -22.89 -26.41
C LEU A 631 6.49 -21.51 -26.25
N LYS A 632 5.83 -20.65 -25.47
CA LYS A 632 6.44 -19.41 -25.01
C LYS A 632 7.37 -19.71 -23.84
N ILE A 633 8.65 -19.43 -24.02
CA ILE A 633 9.69 -19.62 -23.02
C ILE A 633 10.20 -18.26 -22.57
N LYS A 634 10.21 -18.02 -21.27
CA LYS A 634 10.89 -16.87 -20.65
C LYS A 634 12.15 -17.36 -19.96
N CYS A 635 13.28 -16.76 -20.29
CA CYS A 635 14.58 -17.13 -19.76
C CYS A 635 15.23 -15.96 -19.03
N LYS A 636 16.15 -16.27 -18.11
CA LYS A 636 17.09 -15.30 -17.53
C LYS A 636 18.52 -15.80 -17.67
N THR A 637 19.45 -14.92 -17.96
CA THR A 637 20.89 -15.25 -18.06
C THR A 637 21.74 -13.99 -17.96
N LYS A 638 23.02 -14.14 -17.66
CA LYS A 638 24.04 -13.15 -18.01
C LYS A 638 24.69 -13.61 -19.31
N ASP A 639 24.87 -12.73 -20.26
CA ASP A 639 25.34 -13.07 -21.60
C ASP A 639 26.21 -11.92 -22.12
N LYS A 640 27.42 -12.26 -22.55
CA LYS A 640 28.35 -11.30 -23.11
C LYS A 640 29.24 -11.96 -24.15
N THR A 641 29.47 -11.25 -25.25
CA THR A 641 30.43 -11.64 -26.28
C THR A 641 31.78 -10.98 -26.03
N PHE A 642 32.85 -11.76 -26.17
CA PHE A 642 34.23 -11.37 -25.91
C PHE A 642 35.09 -11.62 -27.15
N PRO A 643 36.17 -10.85 -27.35
CA PRO A 643 37.24 -11.26 -28.26
C PRO A 643 37.75 -12.66 -27.92
N LYS A 644 38.06 -13.47 -28.94
CA LYS A 644 38.50 -14.86 -28.75
C LYS A 644 39.76 -14.99 -27.89
N GLN A 645 40.60 -13.97 -27.84
CA GLN A 645 41.86 -13.95 -27.08
C GLN A 645 41.67 -13.60 -25.59
N THR A 646 40.46 -13.20 -25.17
CA THR A 646 40.19 -12.85 -23.78
C THR A 646 40.36 -14.07 -22.87
N SER A 647 41.07 -13.91 -21.76
CA SER A 647 41.31 -15.00 -20.81
C SER A 647 40.03 -15.43 -20.09
N GLU A 648 39.90 -16.72 -19.77
CA GLU A 648 38.72 -17.24 -19.07
C GLU A 648 38.52 -16.58 -17.69
N LEU A 649 39.60 -16.22 -17.00
CA LEU A 649 39.53 -15.48 -15.73
C LEU A 649 38.87 -14.10 -15.91
N GLU A 650 39.25 -13.37 -16.97
CA GLU A 650 38.68 -12.07 -17.27
C GLU A 650 37.21 -12.18 -17.68
N ILE A 651 36.86 -13.18 -18.49
CA ILE A 651 35.48 -13.50 -18.87
C ILE A 651 34.63 -13.72 -17.61
N GLN A 652 35.07 -14.57 -16.68
CA GLN A 652 34.33 -14.86 -15.46
C GLN A 652 34.17 -13.63 -14.56
N ASN A 653 35.21 -12.80 -14.43
CA ASN A 653 35.15 -11.56 -13.66
C ASN A 653 34.14 -10.58 -14.23
N GLN A 654 34.12 -10.40 -15.56
CA GLN A 654 33.15 -9.51 -16.20
C GLN A 654 31.72 -10.08 -16.11
N LEU A 655 31.53 -11.38 -16.32
CA LEU A 655 30.21 -12.03 -16.17
C LEU A 655 29.70 -12.01 -14.73
N ASN A 656 30.56 -12.03 -13.72
CA ASN A 656 30.15 -11.89 -12.33
C ASN A 656 29.52 -10.51 -12.07
N ASN A 657 30.07 -9.47 -12.68
CA ASN A 657 29.60 -8.09 -12.55
C ASN A 657 28.47 -7.74 -13.53
N GLU A 658 28.18 -8.60 -14.50
CA GLU A 658 27.11 -8.39 -15.48
C GLU A 658 25.73 -8.54 -14.83
N THR A 659 24.74 -7.82 -15.37
CA THR A 659 23.35 -7.90 -14.90
C THR A 659 22.60 -9.05 -15.57
N TYR A 660 21.56 -9.58 -14.90
CA TYR A 660 20.69 -10.57 -15.53
C TYR A 660 19.81 -9.90 -16.59
N SER A 661 19.88 -10.39 -17.82
CA SER A 661 18.92 -10.08 -18.87
C SER A 661 17.76 -11.09 -18.83
N PHE A 662 16.57 -10.61 -19.19
CA PHE A 662 15.37 -11.43 -19.37
C PHE A 662 14.91 -11.33 -20.82
N TYR A 663 14.68 -12.47 -21.46
CA TYR A 663 14.18 -12.53 -22.82
C TYR A 663 13.08 -13.58 -22.96
N GLU A 664 12.24 -13.41 -23.98
CA GLU A 664 11.13 -14.29 -24.30
C GLU A 664 11.23 -14.76 -25.75
N GLU A 665 11.12 -16.07 -25.95
CA GLU A 665 11.16 -16.73 -27.26
C GLU A 665 9.99 -17.71 -27.40
N ILE A 666 9.74 -18.12 -28.64
CA ILE A 666 8.81 -19.20 -28.95
C ILE A 666 9.61 -20.35 -29.53
N HIS A 667 9.49 -21.50 -28.87
CA HIS A 667 10.12 -22.73 -29.31
C HIS A 667 9.03 -23.65 -29.86
N SER A 668 9.19 -24.06 -31.11
CA SER A 668 8.28 -24.97 -31.79
C SER A 668 8.83 -26.40 -31.70
N TYR A 669 8.10 -27.28 -31.03
CA TYR A 669 8.44 -28.70 -30.94
C TYR A 669 7.50 -29.51 -31.81
N THR A 670 8.05 -30.36 -32.68
CA THR A 670 7.26 -31.14 -33.64
C THR A 670 7.47 -32.63 -33.45
N ARG A 671 6.39 -33.41 -33.61
CA ARG A 671 6.43 -34.88 -33.71
C ARG A 671 5.33 -35.40 -34.62
N LYS A 672 5.41 -36.66 -35.02
CA LYS A 672 4.35 -37.32 -35.80
C LYS A 672 3.06 -37.49 -34.97
N ILE A 673 1.92 -37.25 -35.59
CA ILE A 673 0.58 -37.31 -34.95
C ILE A 673 0.29 -38.72 -34.42
N THR A 674 0.75 -39.76 -35.11
CA THR A 674 0.53 -41.17 -34.74
C THR A 674 1.39 -41.63 -33.56
N THR A 675 2.31 -40.79 -33.07
CA THR A 675 3.27 -41.17 -32.04
C THR A 675 2.68 -40.96 -30.65
N GLN A 676 2.59 -42.04 -29.89
CA GLN A 676 2.14 -42.03 -28.50
C GLN A 676 3.29 -41.76 -27.53
N THR A 677 3.01 -41.00 -26.48
CA THR A 677 3.99 -40.74 -25.41
C THR A 677 4.30 -42.04 -24.68
N LYS A 678 5.59 -42.36 -24.56
CA LYS A 678 6.10 -43.46 -23.73
C LYS A 678 6.80 -42.85 -22.51
N PRO A 679 6.18 -42.85 -21.32
CA PRO A 679 6.75 -42.23 -20.14
C PRO A 679 8.16 -42.75 -19.85
N ASN A 680 9.12 -41.83 -19.69
CA ASN A 680 10.53 -42.10 -19.42
C ASN A 680 11.29 -42.94 -20.48
N ILE A 681 10.71 -43.16 -21.67
CA ILE A 681 11.39 -43.81 -22.80
C ILE A 681 11.67 -42.75 -23.87
N ASP A 682 12.74 -41.99 -23.67
CA ASP A 682 13.17 -40.92 -24.55
C ASP A 682 14.67 -40.58 -24.39
N LEU A 683 15.13 -39.65 -25.22
CA LEU A 683 16.54 -39.26 -25.30
C LEU A 683 17.04 -38.59 -24.02
N ILE A 684 16.18 -37.94 -23.24
CA ILE A 684 16.61 -37.29 -21.99
C ILE A 684 16.90 -38.31 -20.88
N HIS A 685 16.28 -39.48 -20.92
CA HIS A 685 16.54 -40.62 -20.04
C HIS A 685 17.61 -41.57 -20.58
N ASN A 686 18.31 -41.16 -21.62
CA ASN A 686 19.28 -41.96 -22.34
C ASN A 686 18.73 -43.24 -23.01
N LEU A 687 17.47 -43.23 -23.44
CA LEU A 687 16.82 -44.35 -24.12
C LEU A 687 16.39 -43.97 -25.54
N CYS A 688 16.41 -44.94 -26.45
CA CYS A 688 15.88 -44.73 -27.80
C CYS A 688 14.34 -44.58 -27.74
N PRO A 689 13.75 -43.49 -28.25
CA PRO A 689 12.30 -43.30 -28.23
C PRO A 689 11.54 -44.32 -29.12
N SER A 690 12.20 -44.86 -30.15
CA SER A 690 11.62 -45.87 -31.04
C SER A 690 11.52 -47.24 -30.35
N CYS A 691 12.63 -47.79 -29.84
CA CYS A 691 12.71 -49.18 -29.35
C CYS A 691 13.01 -49.35 -27.85
N GLY A 692 13.36 -48.27 -27.12
CA GLY A 692 13.69 -48.32 -25.69
C GLY A 692 15.09 -48.83 -25.34
N ALA A 693 15.93 -49.16 -26.33
CA ALA A 693 17.31 -49.56 -26.08
C ALA A 693 18.12 -48.41 -25.43
N THR A 694 19.05 -48.75 -24.54
CA THR A 694 20.01 -47.80 -23.98
C THR A 694 20.86 -47.26 -25.12
N ALA A 695 20.73 -45.96 -25.40
CA ALA A 695 21.46 -45.35 -26.48
C ALA A 695 22.73 -44.70 -25.91
N LYS A 696 23.89 -45.03 -26.48
CA LYS A 696 25.14 -44.32 -26.18
C LYS A 696 25.17 -43.05 -27.01
N PHE A 697 24.76 -41.92 -26.41
CA PHE A 697 24.73 -40.61 -27.08
C PHE A 697 26.12 -39.93 -27.15
N SER A 698 27.20 -40.66 -26.89
CA SER A 698 28.57 -40.15 -26.89
C SER A 698 29.18 -39.97 -28.28
N HIS A 699 28.44 -40.28 -29.35
CA HIS A 699 28.92 -40.22 -30.73
C HIS A 699 28.03 -39.35 -31.61
N ALA A 700 28.60 -38.80 -32.69
CA ALA A 700 27.95 -37.91 -33.67
C ALA A 700 26.83 -38.58 -34.50
N THR A 701 26.35 -39.76 -34.11
CA THR A 701 25.35 -40.53 -34.86
C THR A 701 23.93 -40.10 -34.50
N ASN A 702 23.11 -39.77 -35.50
CA ASN A 702 21.70 -39.40 -35.33
C ASN A 702 20.73 -40.59 -35.43
N LYS A 703 21.26 -41.81 -35.47
CA LYS A 703 20.52 -43.05 -35.71
C LYS A 703 20.74 -44.05 -34.56
N CYS A 704 19.70 -44.80 -34.22
CA CYS A 704 19.80 -45.89 -33.26
C CYS A 704 20.49 -47.11 -33.87
N GLU A 705 21.54 -47.61 -33.21
CA GLU A 705 22.28 -48.80 -33.64
C GLU A 705 21.44 -50.10 -33.62
N TYR A 706 20.39 -50.14 -32.79
CA TYR A 706 19.55 -51.34 -32.63
C TYR A 706 18.37 -51.38 -33.60
N CYS A 707 17.56 -50.32 -33.67
CA CYS A 707 16.34 -50.29 -34.48
C CYS A 707 16.43 -49.45 -35.75
N GLY A 708 17.53 -48.72 -35.94
CA GLY A 708 17.72 -47.83 -37.08
C GLY A 708 16.86 -46.55 -37.07
N GLY A 709 16.11 -46.28 -36.00
CA GLY A 709 15.32 -45.05 -35.87
C GLY A 709 16.19 -43.81 -35.83
N ILE A 710 15.76 -42.75 -36.53
CA ILE A 710 16.46 -41.45 -36.57
C ILE A 710 15.91 -40.56 -35.45
N TYR A 711 16.77 -40.11 -34.55
CA TYR A 711 16.37 -39.45 -33.30
C TYR A 711 15.69 -38.10 -33.51
N ASN A 712 16.26 -37.24 -34.37
CA ASN A 712 15.75 -35.90 -34.65
C ASN A 712 14.82 -35.83 -35.88
N SER A 713 14.26 -36.96 -36.31
CA SER A 713 13.30 -36.99 -37.43
C SER A 713 11.92 -36.45 -37.05
N GLY A 714 11.55 -36.49 -35.76
CA GLY A 714 10.18 -36.23 -35.31
C GLY A 714 9.27 -37.45 -35.43
N GLU A 715 9.76 -38.60 -35.90
CA GLU A 715 8.94 -39.82 -36.02
C GLU A 715 8.65 -40.46 -34.65
N ALA A 716 9.60 -40.44 -33.73
CA ALA A 716 9.50 -41.21 -32.48
C ALA A 716 9.36 -40.35 -31.20
N ASP A 717 9.77 -39.09 -31.23
CA ASP A 717 9.67 -38.15 -30.10
C ASP A 717 9.66 -36.70 -30.61
N TRP A 718 9.44 -35.75 -29.70
CA TRP A 718 9.46 -34.32 -29.96
C TRP A 718 10.85 -33.80 -30.34
N VAL A 719 10.91 -33.04 -31.42
CA VAL A 719 12.13 -32.38 -31.92
C VAL A 719 11.93 -30.87 -31.92
N LEU A 720 12.95 -30.12 -31.50
CA LEU A 720 12.94 -28.65 -31.59
C LEU A 720 13.18 -28.23 -33.05
N THR A 721 12.14 -27.75 -33.72
CA THR A 721 12.16 -27.42 -35.14
C THR A 721 12.27 -25.93 -35.43
N GLU A 722 11.92 -25.07 -34.47
CA GLU A 722 12.01 -23.62 -34.67
C GLU A 722 12.21 -22.87 -33.36
N ILE A 723 12.99 -21.78 -33.42
CA ILE A 723 13.12 -20.80 -32.34
C ILE A 723 12.90 -19.41 -32.96
N THR A 724 11.77 -18.81 -32.59
CA THR A 724 11.29 -17.52 -33.12
C THR A 724 11.27 -16.49 -31.99
N GLN A 725 11.67 -15.25 -32.29
CA GLN A 725 11.53 -14.17 -31.31
C GLN A 725 10.06 -13.80 -31.11
N LEU A 726 9.69 -13.38 -29.89
CA LEU A 726 8.29 -13.05 -29.59
C LEU A 726 7.70 -11.97 -30.52
N VAL A 727 8.52 -11.01 -30.98
CA VAL A 727 8.09 -9.91 -31.86
C VAL A 727 7.83 -10.36 -33.30
N GLU A 728 8.43 -11.47 -33.73
CA GLU A 728 8.26 -12.03 -35.08
C GLU A 728 7.10 -13.04 -35.16
N TRP A 729 6.54 -13.40 -34.00
CA TRP A 729 5.44 -14.34 -33.92
C TRP A 729 4.12 -13.74 -34.37
N ASP A 730 3.52 -14.37 -35.37
CA ASP A 730 2.20 -14.01 -35.89
C ASP A 730 1.21 -15.16 -35.64
N GLU A 731 0.35 -14.99 -34.62
CA GLU A 731 -0.68 -15.98 -34.26
C GLU A 731 -1.70 -16.24 -35.39
N LEU A 732 -1.87 -15.32 -36.33
CA LEU A 732 -2.82 -15.48 -37.44
C LEU A 732 -2.27 -16.38 -38.55
N LYS A 733 -0.95 -16.42 -38.73
CA LYS A 733 -0.30 -17.31 -39.70
C LYS A 733 -0.34 -18.78 -39.26
N SER A 734 -0.25 -19.07 -37.96
CA SER A 734 -0.30 -20.45 -37.47
C SER A 734 -1.70 -21.10 -37.56
N LYS A 735 -2.77 -20.30 -37.76
CA LYS A 735 -4.15 -20.80 -37.87
C LYS A 735 -4.60 -21.07 -39.31
N ASN A 736 -3.93 -20.47 -40.29
CA ASN A 736 -4.27 -20.57 -41.71
C ASN A 736 -3.22 -21.39 -42.47
N GLY A 737 -2.87 -22.57 -41.94
CA GLY A 737 -2.03 -23.52 -42.66
C GLY A 737 -2.66 -23.84 -44.01
N MET A 738 -1.96 -23.50 -45.10
CA MET A 738 -2.35 -23.90 -46.45
C MET A 738 -2.22 -25.42 -46.51
N GLU A 739 -3.34 -26.15 -46.62
CA GLU A 739 -3.31 -27.59 -46.86
C GLU A 739 -2.62 -27.85 -48.19
N LEU A 740 -1.38 -28.32 -48.12
CA LEU A 740 -0.64 -28.81 -49.28
C LEU A 740 -1.31 -30.10 -49.75
N GLN A 741 -1.78 -30.12 -50.99
CA GLN A 741 -2.62 -31.20 -51.54
C GLN A 741 -1.98 -32.60 -51.55
N ASN A 742 -0.68 -32.75 -51.24
CA ASN A 742 0.09 -33.98 -51.46
C ASN A 742 0.93 -34.48 -50.25
N GLY A 743 0.59 -34.12 -49.02
CA GLY A 743 1.11 -34.81 -47.82
C GLY A 743 2.50 -34.41 -47.31
N PHE A 744 3.16 -33.38 -47.86
CA PHE A 744 4.31 -32.75 -47.18
C PHE A 744 3.83 -31.75 -46.13
N ALA A 745 4.38 -31.81 -44.92
CA ALA A 745 4.22 -30.73 -43.95
C ALA A 745 5.01 -29.51 -44.43
N LYS A 746 4.37 -28.35 -44.49
CA LYS A 746 4.99 -27.09 -44.92
C LYS A 746 6.25 -26.79 -44.12
N GLN A 747 6.15 -26.97 -42.80
CA GLN A 747 7.25 -26.74 -41.86
C GLN A 747 8.50 -27.57 -42.18
N LEU A 748 8.32 -28.79 -42.71
CA LEU A 748 9.44 -29.66 -43.06
C LEU A 748 10.19 -29.17 -44.31
N LEU A 749 9.47 -28.59 -45.28
CA LEU A 749 10.08 -27.95 -46.44
C LEU A 749 10.79 -26.64 -46.07
N GLU A 750 10.20 -25.85 -45.17
CA GLU A 750 10.79 -24.61 -44.66
C GLU A 750 12.03 -24.88 -43.80
N ASP A 751 12.02 -25.93 -42.96
CA ASP A 751 13.19 -26.37 -42.19
C ASP A 751 14.34 -26.75 -43.12
N ARG A 752 14.07 -27.57 -44.14
CA ARG A 752 15.07 -27.95 -45.15
C ARG A 752 15.63 -26.74 -45.90
N ALA A 753 14.77 -25.82 -46.33
CA ALA A 753 15.19 -24.60 -47.01
C ALA A 753 16.08 -23.72 -46.11
N SER A 754 15.72 -23.57 -44.84
CA SER A 754 16.52 -22.84 -43.86
C SER A 754 17.89 -23.51 -43.62
N ALA A 755 17.94 -24.84 -43.47
CA ALA A 755 19.19 -25.59 -43.31
C ALA A 755 20.14 -25.40 -44.51
N VAL A 756 19.62 -25.54 -45.74
CA VAL A 756 20.39 -25.32 -46.98
C VAL A 756 20.85 -23.87 -47.08
N PHE A 757 20.02 -22.90 -46.69
CA PHE A 757 20.41 -21.49 -46.70
C PHE A 757 21.53 -21.16 -45.70
N TRP A 758 21.52 -21.77 -44.51
CA TRP A 758 22.64 -21.65 -43.58
C TRP A 758 23.93 -22.20 -44.18
N LYS A 759 23.90 -23.36 -44.83
CA LYS A 759 25.05 -23.90 -45.58
C LYS A 759 25.50 -22.97 -46.71
N TYR A 760 24.57 -22.28 -47.36
CA TYR A 760 24.89 -21.23 -48.33
C TYR A 760 25.58 -20.02 -47.70
N ILE A 761 25.13 -19.54 -46.53
CA ILE A 761 25.81 -18.49 -45.76
C ILE A 761 27.23 -18.93 -45.37
N HIS A 762 27.39 -20.18 -44.93
CA HIS A 762 28.70 -20.76 -44.63
C HIS A 762 29.59 -20.75 -45.87
N TYR A 763 29.10 -21.24 -47.01
CA TYR A 763 29.81 -21.21 -48.29
C TYR A 763 30.26 -19.80 -48.68
N GLN A 764 29.39 -18.80 -48.53
CA GLN A 764 29.74 -17.40 -48.83
C GLN A 764 30.86 -16.86 -47.93
N SER A 765 30.93 -17.33 -46.68
CA SER A 765 31.76 -16.73 -45.64
C SER A 765 33.11 -17.40 -45.43
N PHE A 766 33.21 -18.70 -45.66
CA PHE A 766 34.41 -19.47 -45.38
C PHE A 766 35.20 -19.80 -46.64
N PRO A 767 36.51 -19.48 -46.70
CA PRO A 767 37.38 -19.96 -47.77
C PRO A 767 37.40 -21.49 -47.82
N ASN A 768 37.36 -22.08 -49.02
CA ASN A 768 37.38 -23.53 -49.25
C ASN A 768 36.23 -24.31 -48.60
N SER A 769 35.11 -23.66 -48.27
CA SER A 769 33.92 -24.34 -47.75
C SER A 769 33.28 -25.23 -48.79
N GLU A 770 33.20 -26.53 -48.50
CA GLU A 770 32.49 -27.54 -49.31
C GLU A 770 31.13 -27.96 -48.71
N PHE A 771 30.69 -27.32 -47.61
CA PHE A 771 29.44 -27.63 -46.89
C PHE A 771 28.18 -27.67 -47.76
N LEU A 772 28.11 -26.83 -48.79
CA LEU A 772 26.95 -26.75 -49.69
C LEU A 772 27.02 -27.77 -50.83
N LYS A 773 28.19 -28.36 -51.12
CA LYS A 773 28.43 -29.13 -52.34
C LYS A 773 27.53 -30.36 -52.46
N ARG A 774 27.37 -31.12 -51.37
CA ARG A 774 26.52 -32.33 -51.35
C ARG A 774 25.02 -32.00 -51.40
N ASP A 775 24.67 -30.79 -50.97
CA ASP A 775 23.31 -30.25 -50.91
C ASP A 775 22.99 -29.32 -52.09
N SER A 776 23.74 -29.34 -53.20
CA SER A 776 23.54 -28.49 -54.38
C SER A 776 23.58 -29.26 -55.70
N LEU A 777 22.92 -28.75 -56.74
CA LEU A 777 23.11 -29.23 -58.11
C LEU A 777 24.52 -28.88 -58.60
N ASP A 778 25.15 -29.75 -59.39
CA ASP A 778 26.52 -29.53 -59.86
C ASP A 778 26.67 -28.29 -60.74
N GLU A 779 25.69 -28.05 -61.62
CA GLU A 779 25.67 -26.85 -62.48
C GLU A 779 25.55 -25.59 -61.63
N SER A 780 24.63 -25.59 -60.68
CA SER A 780 24.40 -24.50 -59.73
C SER A 780 25.64 -24.21 -58.88
N TYR A 781 26.29 -25.25 -58.34
CA TYR A 781 27.50 -25.10 -57.53
C TYR A 781 28.66 -24.49 -58.35
N LYS A 782 28.81 -24.90 -59.62
CA LYS A 782 29.83 -24.36 -60.54
C LYS A 782 29.58 -22.90 -60.93
N GLN A 783 28.33 -22.44 -60.92
CA GLN A 783 27.97 -21.05 -61.24
C GLN A 783 28.21 -20.08 -60.08
N LEU A 784 28.39 -20.57 -58.84
CA LEU A 784 28.71 -19.73 -57.69
C LEU A 784 30.13 -19.13 -57.84
N ALA A 785 30.33 -17.91 -57.32
CA ALA A 785 31.58 -17.16 -57.45
C ALA A 785 32.80 -17.74 -56.68
N GLY A 786 32.69 -18.96 -56.15
CA GLY A 786 33.66 -19.62 -55.27
C GLY A 786 33.39 -19.37 -53.77
N PRO A 787 33.87 -20.26 -52.88
CA PRO A 787 33.66 -20.14 -51.44
C PRO A 787 34.44 -18.97 -50.82
N GLY A 788 33.89 -18.36 -49.76
CA GLY A 788 34.56 -17.34 -48.95
C GLY A 788 34.69 -15.95 -49.59
N LYS A 789 33.98 -15.68 -50.69
CA LYS A 789 34.04 -14.39 -51.40
C LYS A 789 33.30 -13.26 -50.69
N SER A 790 32.38 -13.58 -49.79
CA SER A 790 31.42 -12.62 -49.24
C SER A 790 31.13 -12.93 -47.77
N PRO A 791 32.10 -12.72 -46.85
CA PRO A 791 31.91 -12.97 -45.43
C PRO A 791 30.71 -12.21 -44.88
N ILE A 792 29.80 -12.97 -44.27
CA ILE A 792 28.63 -12.44 -43.58
C ILE A 792 28.91 -12.50 -42.09
N HIS A 793 28.78 -11.33 -41.45
CA HIS A 793 28.93 -11.17 -40.01
C HIS A 793 27.55 -11.08 -39.34
N SER A 794 27.43 -11.70 -38.17
CA SER A 794 26.20 -11.75 -37.37
C SER A 794 24.91 -12.08 -38.15
N PRO A 795 24.88 -13.14 -39.00
CA PRO A 795 23.68 -13.49 -39.74
C PRO A 795 22.55 -13.95 -38.82
N VAL A 796 21.32 -13.57 -39.18
CA VAL A 796 20.08 -14.04 -38.54
C VAL A 796 19.04 -14.29 -39.62
N ILE A 797 18.42 -15.47 -39.62
CA ILE A 797 17.21 -15.75 -40.39
C ILE A 797 16.02 -15.45 -39.47
N GLY A 798 15.18 -14.49 -39.86
CA GLY A 798 13.96 -14.14 -39.13
C GLY A 798 12.75 -14.96 -39.58
N SER A 799 12.69 -15.41 -40.84
CA SER A 799 11.66 -16.35 -41.31
C SER A 799 12.05 -17.03 -42.62
N CYS A 800 11.52 -18.24 -42.82
CA CYS A 800 11.50 -18.96 -44.09
C CYS A 800 10.03 -19.24 -44.43
N HIS A 801 9.61 -18.87 -45.64
CA HIS A 801 8.24 -19.04 -46.08
C HIS A 801 8.19 -19.75 -47.43
N LEU A 802 7.53 -20.90 -47.50
CA LEU A 802 7.25 -21.58 -48.77
C LEU A 802 6.33 -20.70 -49.63
N VAL A 803 6.82 -20.27 -50.80
CA VAL A 803 6.10 -19.41 -51.75
C VAL A 803 5.51 -20.23 -52.89
N HIS A 804 6.25 -21.22 -53.38
CA HIS A 804 5.85 -22.04 -54.51
C HIS A 804 6.34 -23.48 -54.31
N LEU A 805 5.47 -24.44 -54.59
CA LEU A 805 5.81 -25.86 -54.63
C LEU A 805 5.17 -26.46 -55.87
N ASP A 806 6.00 -27.03 -56.75
CA ASP A 806 5.57 -27.75 -57.93
C ASP A 806 6.11 -29.17 -57.89
N LEU A 807 5.23 -30.09 -57.54
CA LEU A 807 5.49 -31.52 -57.47
C LEU A 807 5.25 -32.24 -58.82
N ASN A 808 4.65 -31.55 -59.79
CA ASN A 808 4.33 -32.12 -61.09
C ASN A 808 5.48 -31.93 -62.10
N SER A 809 6.39 -30.97 -61.87
CA SER A 809 7.62 -30.86 -62.64
C SER A 809 8.59 -32.00 -62.37
N LYS A 810 9.41 -32.30 -63.40
CA LYS A 810 10.55 -33.22 -63.32
C LYS A 810 11.81 -32.47 -63.73
N PRO A 811 12.78 -32.26 -62.83
CA PRO A 811 12.72 -32.55 -61.39
C PRO A 811 11.72 -31.62 -60.65
N GLN A 812 11.25 -32.04 -59.48
CA GLN A 812 10.29 -31.28 -58.67
C GLN A 812 10.95 -30.02 -58.12
N LYS A 813 10.19 -28.94 -57.94
CA LYS A 813 10.75 -27.62 -57.59
C LYS A 813 10.02 -26.98 -56.43
N MET A 814 10.77 -26.34 -55.53
CA MET A 814 10.21 -25.46 -54.51
C MET A 814 10.96 -24.14 -54.42
N THR A 815 10.23 -23.10 -54.03
CA THR A 815 10.76 -21.76 -53.78
C THR A 815 10.35 -21.30 -52.40
N CYS A 816 11.33 -20.91 -51.59
CA CYS A 816 11.10 -20.32 -50.28
C CYS A 816 11.60 -18.87 -50.24
N GLU A 817 10.81 -17.95 -49.73
CA GLU A 817 11.25 -16.60 -49.35
C GLU A 817 11.92 -16.67 -47.98
N ILE A 818 13.16 -16.23 -47.90
CA ILE A 818 13.95 -16.16 -46.69
C ILE A 818 14.15 -14.69 -46.32
N ARG A 819 13.68 -14.32 -45.14
CA ARG A 819 13.94 -13.01 -44.53
C ARG A 819 15.07 -13.16 -43.56
N TRP A 820 16.15 -12.45 -43.82
CA TRP A 820 17.37 -12.59 -43.04
C TRP A 820 18.09 -11.25 -42.94
N SER A 821 19.03 -11.13 -42.03
CA SER A 821 19.91 -9.99 -41.92
C SER A 821 21.34 -10.44 -41.71
N GLY A 822 22.28 -9.60 -42.11
CA GLY A 822 23.70 -9.82 -41.86
C GLY A 822 24.48 -8.56 -42.23
N SER A 823 25.64 -8.37 -41.62
CA SER A 823 26.53 -7.26 -41.98
C SER A 823 27.65 -7.73 -42.90
N ARG A 824 28.06 -6.85 -43.83
CA ARG A 824 29.15 -7.12 -44.78
C ARG A 824 30.53 -7.00 -44.14
N LYS A 825 30.59 -6.44 -42.94
CA LYS A 825 31.82 -6.23 -42.17
C LYS A 825 31.49 -6.28 -40.69
N LYS A 826 32.38 -6.87 -39.91
CA LYS A 826 32.33 -6.89 -38.45
C LYS A 826 32.07 -5.48 -37.86
N GLY A 827 31.15 -5.40 -36.91
CA GLY A 827 30.80 -4.17 -36.19
C GLY A 827 29.84 -3.23 -36.90
N LEU A 828 29.46 -3.51 -38.16
CA LEU A 828 28.37 -2.78 -38.82
C LEU A 828 27.01 -3.34 -38.41
N ILE A 829 26.01 -2.46 -38.42
CA ILE A 829 24.61 -2.83 -38.18
C ILE A 829 24.18 -3.82 -39.28
N PRO A 830 23.61 -4.99 -38.94
CA PRO A 830 23.12 -5.95 -39.93
C PRO A 830 22.09 -5.33 -40.88
N GLU A 831 22.27 -5.53 -42.18
CA GLU A 831 21.33 -5.09 -43.21
C GLU A 831 20.21 -6.13 -43.34
N HIS A 832 18.97 -5.67 -43.39
CA HIS A 832 17.81 -6.53 -43.66
C HIS A 832 17.80 -6.94 -45.14
N ARG A 833 17.47 -8.21 -45.40
CA ARG A 833 17.50 -8.80 -46.74
C ARG A 833 16.31 -9.72 -46.94
N ARG A 834 15.90 -9.83 -48.20
CA ARG A 834 14.94 -10.85 -48.64
C ARG A 834 15.52 -11.60 -49.82
N SER A 835 15.57 -12.91 -49.71
CA SER A 835 16.08 -13.79 -50.76
C SER A 835 15.03 -14.84 -51.12
N LYS A 836 14.88 -15.16 -52.41
CA LYS A 836 14.22 -16.40 -52.83
C LYS A 836 15.28 -17.48 -52.94
N LEU A 837 15.05 -18.59 -52.26
CA LEU A 837 15.83 -19.80 -52.39
C LEU A 837 15.04 -20.78 -53.25
N HIS A 838 15.65 -21.22 -54.35
CA HIS A 838 15.09 -22.23 -55.24
C HIS A 838 15.77 -23.56 -54.96
N LEU A 839 14.97 -24.58 -54.67
CA LEU A 839 15.42 -25.93 -54.39
C LEU A 839 14.75 -26.92 -55.35
N VAL A 840 15.48 -27.97 -55.68
CA VAL A 840 15.08 -28.99 -56.64
C VAL A 840 15.21 -30.37 -56.01
N LEU A 841 14.21 -31.21 -56.20
CA LEU A 841 14.22 -32.61 -55.75
C LEU A 841 14.32 -33.53 -56.97
N LEU A 842 15.44 -34.25 -57.08
CA LEU A 842 15.75 -35.13 -58.22
C LEU A 842 15.07 -36.50 -58.11
N THR A 843 15.04 -37.05 -56.90
CA THR A 843 14.56 -38.40 -56.56
C THR A 843 13.59 -38.33 -55.37
N GLU A 844 12.82 -39.39 -55.11
CA GLU A 844 11.84 -39.37 -54.02
C GLU A 844 12.52 -39.23 -52.64
N ARG A 845 11.99 -38.32 -51.81
CA ARG A 845 12.46 -38.10 -50.44
C ARG A 845 11.98 -39.20 -49.51
N THR A 846 12.88 -39.76 -48.71
CA THR A 846 12.52 -40.79 -47.72
C THR A 846 11.60 -40.23 -46.63
N LYS A 847 10.43 -40.84 -46.40
CA LYS A 847 9.46 -40.38 -45.38
C LYS A 847 10.01 -40.40 -43.95
N THR A 848 10.85 -41.38 -43.61
CA THR A 848 11.43 -41.52 -42.27
C THR A 848 12.51 -40.48 -41.95
N LEU A 849 12.96 -39.69 -42.93
CA LEU A 849 13.96 -38.65 -42.73
C LEU A 849 13.42 -37.52 -41.84
N GLY A 850 12.13 -37.19 -41.97
CA GLY A 850 11.48 -36.17 -41.15
C GLY A 850 12.23 -34.84 -41.15
N PHE A 851 12.49 -34.26 -39.97
CA PHE A 851 13.27 -33.02 -39.79
C PHE A 851 14.79 -33.21 -39.72
N SER A 852 15.28 -34.43 -39.98
CA SER A 852 16.71 -34.74 -39.95
C SER A 852 17.40 -34.43 -41.27
N GLU A 853 18.73 -34.33 -41.21
CA GLU A 853 19.58 -34.34 -42.40
C GLU A 853 19.95 -35.78 -42.77
N GLU A 854 20.16 -36.01 -44.07
CA GLU A 854 20.67 -37.29 -44.53
C GLU A 854 22.05 -37.54 -43.93
N SER A 855 22.18 -38.71 -43.31
CA SER A 855 23.38 -39.18 -42.64
C SER A 855 23.79 -40.53 -43.24
N CYS A 856 24.97 -41.02 -42.89
CA CYS A 856 25.45 -42.31 -43.38
C CYS A 856 24.41 -43.41 -43.09
N HIS A 857 23.93 -44.11 -44.12
CA HIS A 857 22.88 -45.12 -43.95
C HIS A 857 23.27 -46.26 -43.00
N HIS A 858 24.57 -46.57 -42.90
CA HIS A 858 25.08 -47.63 -42.03
C HIS A 858 25.12 -47.19 -40.56
N CYS A 859 25.91 -46.16 -40.20
CA CYS A 859 26.11 -45.77 -38.80
C CYS A 859 25.33 -44.53 -38.34
N GLY A 860 24.69 -43.78 -39.24
CA GLY A 860 23.98 -42.54 -38.92
C GLY A 860 24.88 -41.35 -38.59
N ALA A 861 26.19 -41.42 -38.85
CA ALA A 861 27.07 -40.27 -38.69
C ALA A 861 26.81 -39.21 -39.76
N PRO A 862 26.99 -37.91 -39.47
CA PRO A 862 26.83 -36.84 -40.46
C PRO A 862 27.74 -37.10 -41.66
N LEU A 863 27.23 -36.77 -42.84
CA LEU A 863 28.03 -36.88 -44.05
C LEU A 863 29.21 -35.90 -43.96
N PRO A 864 30.43 -36.32 -44.31
CA PRO A 864 31.60 -35.45 -44.31
C PRO A 864 31.42 -34.29 -45.29
N GLU A 865 31.93 -33.14 -44.87
CA GLU A 865 31.86 -31.87 -45.58
C GLU A 865 32.76 -31.82 -46.82
N ILE A 866 33.73 -32.74 -46.93
CA ILE A 866 34.66 -32.88 -48.07
C ILE A 866 34.16 -33.92 -49.09
N ASP A 867 34.78 -33.96 -50.27
CA ASP A 867 34.58 -34.96 -51.36
C ASP A 867 35.00 -36.39 -50.99
N SER A 868 34.75 -36.79 -49.75
CA SER A 868 34.87 -38.18 -49.35
C SER A 868 33.74 -38.97 -50.01
N SER A 869 34.12 -40.05 -50.66
CA SER A 869 33.22 -41.11 -51.11
C SER A 869 32.91 -42.13 -50.01
N VAL A 870 33.56 -42.01 -48.85
CA VAL A 870 33.40 -42.91 -47.70
C VAL A 870 33.09 -42.16 -46.40
N CYS A 871 32.28 -42.76 -45.54
CA CYS A 871 31.97 -42.23 -44.21
C CYS A 871 33.24 -42.21 -43.34
N SER A 872 33.55 -41.07 -42.71
CA SER A 872 34.72 -40.94 -41.84
C SER A 872 34.68 -41.88 -40.63
N TYR A 873 33.48 -42.27 -40.19
CA TYR A 873 33.22 -43.08 -38.99
C TYR A 873 33.20 -44.59 -39.27
N CYS A 874 32.33 -45.07 -40.17
CA CYS A 874 32.18 -46.51 -40.43
C CYS A 874 32.85 -47.00 -41.72
N LYS A 875 33.45 -46.09 -42.51
CA LYS A 875 34.11 -46.38 -43.80
C LYS A 875 33.19 -46.89 -44.92
N GLU A 876 31.88 -46.97 -44.69
CA GLU A 876 30.89 -47.29 -45.73
C GLU A 876 30.90 -46.23 -46.84
N THR A 877 30.57 -46.61 -48.07
CA THR A 877 30.38 -45.66 -49.16
C THR A 877 29.20 -44.72 -48.88
N ILE A 878 29.35 -43.46 -49.28
CA ILE A 878 28.33 -42.43 -49.12
C ILE A 878 28.04 -41.76 -50.46
N PRO A 879 26.80 -41.31 -50.70
CA PRO A 879 26.42 -40.74 -51.99
C PRO A 879 27.05 -39.36 -52.20
N GLU A 880 27.41 -39.04 -53.46
CA GLU A 880 27.96 -37.73 -53.84
C GLU A 880 26.97 -36.57 -53.65
N LYS A 881 25.67 -36.87 -53.68
CA LYS A 881 24.57 -35.92 -53.43
C LYS A 881 23.59 -36.52 -52.43
N VAL A 882 22.95 -35.65 -51.67
CA VAL A 882 21.84 -36.07 -50.80
C VAL A 882 20.59 -36.35 -51.64
N ASN A 883 19.83 -37.37 -51.25
CA ASN A 883 18.49 -37.68 -51.77
C ASN A 883 17.43 -36.83 -51.04
N ASP A 884 17.61 -35.52 -51.06
CA ASP A 884 16.68 -34.52 -50.51
C ASP A 884 16.71 -33.26 -51.40
N TRP A 885 15.95 -32.22 -51.04
CA TRP A 885 15.89 -30.96 -51.79
C TRP A 885 17.28 -30.29 -51.89
N LEU A 886 17.78 -30.17 -53.12
CA LEU A 886 19.09 -29.62 -53.46
C LEU A 886 19.01 -28.14 -53.81
N PHE A 887 20.04 -27.39 -53.44
CA PHE A 887 20.27 -26.00 -53.84
C PHE A 887 20.40 -25.87 -55.35
N ASP A 888 19.53 -25.05 -55.96
CA ASP A 888 19.58 -24.68 -57.37
C ASP A 888 20.05 -23.23 -57.54
N SER A 889 19.36 -22.28 -56.92
CA SER A 889 19.77 -20.87 -57.01
C SER A 889 19.22 -20.05 -55.86
N THR A 890 19.77 -18.85 -55.69
CA THR A 890 19.23 -17.84 -54.79
C THR A 890 19.22 -16.48 -55.45
N GLU A 891 18.11 -15.76 -55.28
CA GLU A 891 17.90 -14.41 -55.82
C GLU A 891 17.67 -13.43 -54.67
N LEU A 892 18.41 -12.31 -54.64
CA LEU A 892 18.14 -11.23 -53.68
C LEU A 892 17.04 -10.33 -54.25
N ILE A 893 15.88 -10.30 -53.58
CA ILE A 893 14.69 -9.56 -54.02
C ILE A 893 14.79 -8.08 -53.61
N SER A 894 15.32 -7.80 -52.42
CA SER A 894 15.45 -6.44 -51.89
C SER A 894 16.50 -6.37 -50.77
N LEU A 895 17.22 -5.24 -50.73
CA LEU A 895 17.99 -4.75 -49.57
C LEU A 895 17.12 -3.87 -48.66
#